data_AF-A0A2W4IED0-F1
#
_entry.id   AF-A0A2W4IED0-F1
#
_cell.length_a   1.000
_cell.length_b   1.000
_cell.length_c   1.000
_cell.angle_alpha   90.00
_cell.angle_beta   90.00
_cell.angle_gamma   90.00
#
_symmetry.space_group_name_H-M   'P 1'
#
loop_
_entity.id
_entity.type
_entity.pdbx_description
1 polymer ?
#
loop_
_entity_poly.entity_id
_entity_poly.type
_entity_poly.pdbx_seq_one_letter_code
_entity_poly.pdbx_strand_id
1 'polypeptide(L)'
;MIVLVVSILAGLVIAVILFMLGYIRILGSHSEQRTAIESAALAAAKDLSRIVVEDPNFGFISLSDGAPVGTSTTAGDKYFMPVHGINTILGTIRLDLIVADQLNDPVMKEFIDRDYNNAMAAKDKLVNVLEGAVSGVSSTGAEPKDRDGAIVDPYDSAVKAYKANVIRQTANSKFVEGSLKLQLGCIVGGGGTNIPIPKPENLSTVSSSQRIGNFYKSYTNIPFGDKDFVFAGIAEGATIVDNNKFAKTIPGLPYVIPSIVRAEGDQMISTTDGTTVHKGVQKAAACAQPFNVYDPKPAPGILSISFPDGRPTEIASLGSLWMDPQFLSPSKDTQILTPLGGDYPGGGGTLTPSTWSAGGGGGGGGGGASSNTPMSIIWSSSFYDWLRRGGTKVDIGSVKAAVSAPFPSLVPGNKGHANVFGFNPDGSVRTGQLSIQPMPYMSVSENQFVSVSKDAYTSSEPVKYDVIVRDQANIRGRLNGGRHGGEPLDNPVYASALAASLGGSGGTYGGVVTWTPTAASLLGLIGIQGNPWSGGLLGVVPTGIAILGPYGLITLIYPPTSPNWVAGPNNDFGQGVLPPAQITSFTTGPGAGAQRPTYTTNGSVIDVRFRKQIPILPAPAPLTVLGGPRYKLIEYGGSSSSGP
;
A
#
# COMPACT_ATOMS: atom_id res chain seq x y z
N MET A 1 69.16 15.63 -58.01
CA MET A 1 68.43 14.42 -57.58
C MET A 1 67.89 14.56 -56.15
N ILE A 2 68.71 14.92 -55.15
CA ILE A 2 68.28 15.12 -53.75
C ILE A 2 67.11 16.12 -53.62
N VAL A 3 67.19 17.27 -54.32
CA VAL A 3 66.12 18.29 -54.29
C VAL A 3 64.77 17.75 -54.79
N LEU A 4 64.75 16.93 -55.84
CA LEU A 4 63.54 16.33 -56.37
C LEU A 4 62.90 15.34 -55.37
N VAL A 5 63.74 14.51 -54.73
CA VAL A 5 63.29 13.54 -53.72
C VAL A 5 62.69 14.26 -52.51
N VAL A 6 63.33 15.32 -52.02
CA VAL A 6 62.83 16.13 -50.91
C VAL A 6 61.50 16.80 -51.27
N SER A 7 61.35 17.35 -52.48
CA SER A 7 60.11 17.99 -52.92
C SER A 7 58.93 17.00 -53.01
N ILE A 8 59.16 15.80 -53.54
CA ILE A 8 58.12 14.75 -53.62
C ILE A 8 57.71 14.29 -52.21
N LEU A 9 58.69 14.07 -51.32
CA LEU A 9 58.42 13.67 -49.94
C LEU A 9 57.64 14.74 -49.18
N ALA A 10 58.03 16.02 -49.33
CA ALA A 10 57.33 17.15 -48.73
C ALA A 10 55.90 17.26 -49.26
N GLY A 11 55.69 17.09 -50.58
CA GLY A 11 54.36 17.08 -51.18
C GLY A 11 53.47 15.95 -50.65
N LEU A 12 54.01 14.73 -50.52
CA LEU A 12 53.30 13.59 -49.92
C LEU A 12 52.95 13.83 -48.46
N VAL A 13 53.89 14.36 -47.66
CA VAL A 13 53.65 14.69 -46.25
C VAL A 13 52.55 15.74 -46.11
N ILE A 14 52.58 16.80 -46.92
CA ILE A 14 51.53 17.83 -46.94
C ILE A 14 50.17 17.22 -47.32
N ALA A 15 50.12 16.38 -48.36
CA ALA A 15 48.89 15.73 -48.79
C ALA A 15 48.30 14.83 -47.68
N VAL A 16 49.14 14.06 -46.98
CA VAL A 16 48.71 13.22 -45.85
C VAL A 16 48.22 14.08 -44.69
N ILE A 17 48.89 15.18 -44.35
CA ILE A 17 48.45 16.10 -43.28
C ILE A 17 47.08 16.69 -43.60
N LEU A 18 46.87 17.16 -44.84
CA LEU A 18 45.58 17.71 -45.27
C LEU A 18 44.47 16.65 -45.23
N PHE A 19 44.76 15.42 -45.66
CA PHE A 19 43.83 14.29 -45.55
C PHE A 19 43.49 13.99 -44.08
N MET A 20 44.48 13.91 -43.19
CA MET A 20 44.27 13.67 -41.76
C MET A 20 43.42 14.78 -41.11
N LEU A 21 43.65 16.05 -41.46
CA LEU A 21 42.84 17.18 -40.99
C LEU A 21 41.39 17.08 -41.48
N GLY A 22 41.17 16.72 -42.74
CA GLY A 22 39.84 16.48 -43.29
C GLY A 22 39.12 15.31 -42.60
N TYR A 23 39.83 14.20 -42.37
CA TYR A 23 39.30 13.02 -41.70
C TYR A 23 38.94 13.29 -40.24
N ILE A 24 39.82 13.98 -39.48
CA ILE A 24 39.55 14.38 -38.09
C ILE A 24 38.30 15.28 -38.02
N ARG A 25 38.12 16.20 -38.98
CA ARG A 25 36.94 17.05 -39.04
C ARG A 25 35.65 16.26 -39.29
N ILE A 26 35.68 15.27 -40.18
CA ILE A 26 34.53 14.40 -40.44
C ILE A 26 34.20 13.56 -39.21
N LEU A 27 35.21 12.92 -38.59
CA LEU A 27 35.02 12.15 -37.36
C LEU A 27 34.50 13.02 -36.20
N GLY A 28 35.03 14.24 -36.06
CA GLY A 28 34.56 15.21 -35.07
C GLY A 28 33.09 15.57 -35.25
N SER A 29 32.67 15.85 -36.49
CA SER A 29 31.27 16.17 -36.80
C SER A 29 30.31 14.99 -36.55
N HIS A 30 30.73 13.77 -36.85
CA HIS A 30 29.95 12.57 -36.58
C HIS A 30 29.84 12.28 -35.07
N SER A 31 30.94 12.45 -34.32
CA SER A 31 30.94 12.30 -32.87
C SER A 31 30.03 13.34 -32.20
N GLU A 32 30.08 14.60 -32.65
CA GLU A 32 29.22 15.69 -32.19
C GLU A 32 27.73 15.34 -32.37
N GLN A 33 27.36 14.92 -33.58
CA GLN A 33 25.98 14.56 -33.89
C GLN A 33 25.49 13.39 -33.03
N ARG A 34 26.34 12.37 -32.88
CA ARG A 34 26.03 11.18 -32.10
C ARG A 34 25.78 11.54 -30.63
N THR A 35 26.65 12.33 -30.02
CA THR A 35 26.46 12.77 -28.62
C THR A 35 25.21 13.64 -28.46
N ALA A 36 24.90 14.51 -29.44
CA ALA A 36 23.70 15.34 -29.40
C ALA A 36 22.41 14.52 -29.46
N ILE A 37 22.32 13.53 -30.36
CA ILE A 37 21.13 12.68 -30.46
C ILE A 37 21.00 11.70 -29.29
N GLU A 38 22.13 11.18 -28.77
CA GLU A 38 22.15 10.35 -27.55
C GLU A 38 21.64 11.14 -26.34
N SER A 39 22.04 12.41 -26.20
CA SER A 39 21.55 13.30 -25.15
C SER A 39 20.05 13.57 -25.28
N ALA A 40 19.55 13.76 -26.51
CA ALA A 40 18.13 13.96 -26.78
C ALA A 40 17.31 12.71 -26.40
N ALA A 41 17.78 11.52 -26.78
CA ALA A 41 17.14 10.25 -26.41
C ALA A 41 17.10 10.05 -24.89
N LEU A 42 18.21 10.32 -24.18
CA LEU A 42 18.28 10.21 -22.72
C LEU A 42 17.36 11.20 -22.01
N ALA A 43 17.26 12.44 -22.48
CA ALA A 43 16.36 13.44 -21.92
C ALA A 43 14.89 13.00 -22.05
N ALA A 44 14.48 12.54 -23.23
CA ALA A 44 13.14 12.00 -23.44
C ALA A 44 12.87 10.77 -22.56
N ALA A 45 13.81 9.82 -22.48
CA ALA A 45 13.66 8.62 -21.65
C ALA A 45 13.54 8.96 -20.15
N LYS A 46 14.26 9.98 -19.68
CA LYS A 46 14.15 10.50 -18.30
C LYS A 46 12.80 11.16 -18.02
N ASP A 47 12.20 11.80 -19.02
CA ASP A 47 10.88 12.39 -18.85
C ASP A 47 9.79 11.32 -18.86
N LEU A 48 9.89 10.29 -19.71
CA LEU A 48 8.94 9.18 -19.69
C LEU A 48 8.90 8.45 -18.33
N SER A 49 10.01 8.32 -17.62
CA SER A 49 10.01 7.71 -16.29
C SER A 49 9.33 8.56 -15.20
N ARG A 50 9.08 9.85 -15.47
CA ARG A 50 8.39 10.77 -14.56
C ARG A 50 6.89 10.85 -14.79
N ILE A 51 6.39 10.38 -15.93
CA ILE A 51 4.96 10.41 -16.25
C ILE A 51 4.22 9.52 -15.28
N VAL A 52 3.19 10.06 -14.63
CA VAL A 52 2.34 9.37 -13.66
C VAL A 52 0.90 9.37 -14.15
N VAL A 53 0.26 8.21 -14.03
CA VAL A 53 -1.15 8.01 -14.39
C VAL A 53 -1.90 7.53 -13.16
N GLU A 54 -3.08 8.08 -12.89
CA GLU A 54 -3.94 7.60 -11.79
C GLU A 54 -4.84 6.46 -12.30
N ASP A 55 -4.75 5.30 -11.66
CA ASP A 55 -5.51 4.09 -11.94
C ASP A 55 -6.49 3.77 -10.80
N PRO A 56 -7.73 3.34 -11.10
CA PRO A 56 -8.75 3.05 -10.08
C PRO A 56 -8.45 1.84 -9.18
N ASN A 57 -7.56 0.93 -9.59
CA ASN A 57 -7.27 -0.30 -8.85
C ASN A 57 -5.90 -0.28 -8.17
N PHE A 58 -4.92 0.40 -8.78
CA PHE A 58 -3.54 0.46 -8.28
C PHE A 58 -3.12 1.82 -7.74
N GLY A 59 -3.95 2.85 -7.85
CA GLY A 59 -3.55 4.22 -7.52
C GLY A 59 -2.62 4.80 -8.58
N PHE A 60 -1.54 5.46 -8.17
CA PHE A 60 -0.63 6.10 -9.12
C PHE A 60 0.34 5.08 -9.74
N ILE A 61 0.34 4.98 -11.06
CA ILE A 61 1.19 4.07 -11.83
C ILE A 61 2.15 4.85 -12.75
N SER A 62 3.33 4.29 -12.98
CA SER A 62 4.34 4.86 -13.89
C SER A 62 5.25 3.76 -14.45
N LEU A 63 6.23 4.12 -15.29
CA LEU A 63 7.36 3.25 -15.61
C LEU A 63 8.30 3.08 -14.40
N SER A 64 8.40 4.09 -13.54
CA SER A 64 9.26 4.07 -12.34
C SER A 64 8.43 3.97 -11.06
N ASP A 65 8.99 3.34 -10.03
CA ASP A 65 8.48 3.54 -8.67
C ASP A 65 8.82 4.97 -8.21
N GLY A 66 8.09 5.47 -7.23
CA GLY A 66 8.30 6.79 -6.67
C GLY A 66 7.81 6.92 -5.24
N ALA A 67 8.67 7.47 -4.38
CA ALA A 67 8.33 7.80 -3.01
C ALA A 67 7.12 8.78 -2.93
N PRO A 68 6.32 8.73 -1.84
CA PRO A 68 5.18 9.60 -1.61
C PRO A 68 5.63 11.02 -1.23
N VAL A 69 6.08 11.77 -2.23
CA VAL A 69 6.49 13.18 -2.11
C VAL A 69 5.78 14.08 -3.11
N GLY A 70 4.93 13.52 -3.97
CA GLY A 70 4.25 14.23 -5.05
C GLY A 70 3.07 15.05 -4.54
N THR A 71 3.06 16.34 -4.83
CA THR A 71 1.97 17.24 -4.41
C THR A 71 0.64 16.94 -5.11
N SER A 72 0.68 16.34 -6.31
CA SER A 72 -0.53 15.92 -7.03
C SER A 72 -0.98 14.50 -6.68
N THR A 73 -0.17 13.75 -5.92
CA THR A 73 -0.51 12.40 -5.43
C THR A 73 -1.13 12.40 -4.03
N THR A 74 -1.59 13.55 -3.53
CA THR A 74 -2.22 13.67 -2.21
C THR A 74 -3.56 12.96 -2.12
N ALA A 75 -3.73 12.11 -1.10
CA ALA A 75 -4.97 11.43 -0.73
C ALA A 75 -5.94 12.36 0.04
N GLY A 76 -7.15 11.87 0.33
CA GLY A 76 -8.18 12.63 1.06
C GLY A 76 -7.77 13.04 2.47
N ASP A 77 -6.88 12.27 3.09
CA ASP A 77 -6.32 12.53 4.42
C ASP A 77 -5.11 13.47 4.42
N LYS A 78 -4.76 14.05 3.27
CA LYS A 78 -3.64 14.99 3.10
C LYS A 78 -2.24 14.36 3.25
N TYR A 79 -2.11 13.04 3.11
CA TYR A 79 -0.81 12.43 2.90
C TYR A 79 -0.55 12.15 1.41
N PHE A 80 0.71 12.26 1.00
CA PHE A 80 1.13 11.87 -0.35
C PHE A 80 1.04 10.35 -0.51
N MET A 81 0.60 9.90 -1.69
CA MET A 81 0.59 8.49 -2.06
C MET A 81 1.85 8.14 -2.88
N PRO A 82 2.35 6.89 -2.75
CA PRO A 82 3.44 6.42 -3.58
C PRO A 82 3.00 6.23 -5.03
N VAL A 83 3.98 6.18 -5.92
CA VAL A 83 3.80 5.80 -7.33
C VAL A 83 4.39 4.42 -7.53
N HIS A 84 3.63 3.52 -8.14
CA HIS A 84 4.03 2.14 -8.41
C HIS A 84 4.47 1.97 -9.86
N GLY A 85 5.66 1.40 -10.07
CA GLY A 85 6.14 1.01 -11.38
C GLY A 85 5.32 -0.14 -11.95
N ILE A 86 5.00 -0.09 -13.25
CA ILE A 86 4.25 -1.16 -13.92
C ILE A 86 4.95 -2.52 -13.80
N ASN A 87 6.27 -2.51 -13.86
CA ASN A 87 7.11 -3.69 -13.63
C ASN A 87 6.98 -4.23 -12.20
N THR A 88 6.84 -3.36 -11.20
CA THR A 88 6.64 -3.72 -9.80
C THR A 88 5.27 -4.35 -9.57
N ILE A 89 4.22 -3.81 -10.21
CA ILE A 89 2.86 -4.40 -10.17
C ILE A 89 2.87 -5.81 -10.76
N LEU A 90 3.39 -5.98 -11.98
CA LEU A 90 3.44 -7.29 -12.63
C LEU A 90 4.33 -8.29 -11.87
N GLY A 91 5.46 -7.83 -11.34
CA GLY A 91 6.35 -8.67 -10.54
C GLY A 91 5.70 -9.14 -9.24
N THR A 92 4.91 -8.27 -8.59
CA THR A 92 4.17 -8.60 -7.37
C THR A 92 3.09 -9.64 -7.65
N ILE A 93 2.27 -9.42 -8.70
CA ILE A 93 1.23 -10.36 -9.11
C ILE A 93 1.82 -11.74 -9.44
N ARG A 94 2.95 -11.79 -10.16
CA ARG A 94 3.64 -13.06 -10.46
C ARG A 94 4.13 -13.75 -9.18
N LEU A 95 4.70 -12.99 -8.24
CA LEU A 95 5.18 -13.51 -6.97
C LEU A 95 4.03 -14.07 -6.13
N ASP A 96 2.94 -13.31 -6.01
CA ASP A 96 1.74 -13.71 -5.27
C ASP A 96 1.13 -14.98 -5.88
N LEU A 97 1.15 -15.14 -7.21
CA LEU A 97 0.71 -16.36 -7.88
C LEU A 97 1.54 -17.58 -7.50
N ILE A 98 2.86 -17.40 -7.36
CA ILE A 98 3.73 -18.47 -6.85
C ILE A 98 3.39 -18.78 -5.40
N VAL A 99 3.19 -17.77 -4.54
CA VAL A 99 2.81 -17.98 -3.14
C VAL A 99 1.48 -18.73 -3.03
N ALA A 100 0.46 -18.30 -3.79
CA ALA A 100 -0.85 -18.96 -3.82
C ALA A 100 -0.75 -20.43 -4.27
N ASP A 101 0.10 -20.72 -5.26
CA ASP A 101 0.36 -22.10 -5.69
C ASP A 101 1.08 -22.92 -4.60
N GLN A 102 2.07 -22.33 -3.94
CA GLN A 102 2.81 -22.97 -2.85
C GLN A 102 1.97 -23.22 -1.59
N LEU A 103 0.92 -22.42 -1.37
CA LEU A 103 -0.04 -22.58 -0.28
C LEU A 103 -1.27 -23.42 -0.70
N ASN A 104 -1.41 -23.74 -2.00
CA ASN A 104 -2.58 -24.37 -2.59
C ASN A 104 -3.89 -23.65 -2.24
N ASP A 105 -3.88 -22.31 -2.31
CA ASP A 105 -5.04 -21.47 -2.01
C ASP A 105 -5.75 -21.03 -3.30
N PRO A 106 -6.90 -21.64 -3.66
CA PRO A 106 -7.64 -21.28 -4.87
C PRO A 106 -8.30 -19.89 -4.79
N VAL A 107 -8.68 -19.45 -3.59
CA VAL A 107 -9.30 -18.14 -3.37
C VAL A 107 -8.29 -17.04 -3.67
N MET A 108 -7.05 -17.22 -3.20
CA MET A 108 -5.96 -16.30 -3.52
C MET A 108 -5.70 -16.22 -5.04
N LYS A 109 -5.78 -17.35 -5.75
CA LYS A 109 -5.65 -17.39 -7.22
C LYS A 109 -6.76 -16.57 -7.92
N GLU A 110 -8.00 -16.61 -7.44
CA GLU A 110 -9.09 -15.78 -7.97
C GLU A 110 -8.84 -14.27 -7.80
N PHE A 111 -8.30 -13.85 -6.66
CA PHE A 111 -7.93 -12.45 -6.43
C PHE A 111 -6.77 -12.01 -7.32
N ILE A 112 -5.80 -12.89 -7.51
CA ILE A 112 -4.65 -12.65 -8.40
C ILE A 112 -5.11 -12.54 -9.86
N ASP A 113 -6.07 -13.34 -10.30
CA ASP A 113 -6.64 -13.25 -11.64
C ASP A 113 -7.32 -11.90 -11.89
N ARG A 114 -8.09 -11.42 -10.91
CA ARG A 114 -8.68 -10.08 -10.93
C ARG A 114 -7.61 -9.00 -11.04
N ASP A 115 -6.59 -9.07 -10.18
CA ASP A 115 -5.52 -8.06 -10.16
C ASP A 115 -4.65 -8.13 -11.42
N TYR A 116 -4.43 -9.31 -12.02
CA TYR A 116 -3.78 -9.46 -13.31
C TYR A 116 -4.57 -8.76 -14.44
N ASN A 117 -5.89 -8.98 -14.49
CA ASN A 117 -6.74 -8.32 -15.49
C ASN A 117 -6.76 -6.79 -15.31
N ASN A 118 -6.84 -6.34 -14.06
CA ASN A 118 -6.70 -4.91 -13.74
C ASN A 118 -5.34 -4.37 -14.15
N ALA A 119 -4.25 -5.14 -13.97
CA ALA A 119 -2.90 -4.73 -14.35
C ALA A 119 -2.73 -4.63 -15.86
N MET A 120 -3.41 -5.49 -16.64
CA MET A 120 -3.45 -5.37 -18.11
C MET A 120 -4.17 -4.09 -18.54
N ALA A 121 -5.29 -3.73 -17.91
CA ALA A 121 -5.99 -2.47 -18.18
C ALA A 121 -5.15 -1.25 -17.78
N ALA A 122 -4.48 -1.30 -16.62
CA ALA A 122 -3.58 -0.26 -16.14
C ALA A 122 -2.37 -0.07 -17.09
N LYS A 123 -1.80 -1.18 -17.58
CA LYS A 123 -0.76 -1.20 -18.62
C LYS A 123 -1.24 -0.46 -19.87
N ASP A 124 -2.40 -0.82 -20.42
CA ASP A 124 -2.91 -0.19 -21.64
C ASP A 124 -3.12 1.32 -21.45
N LYS A 125 -3.66 1.72 -20.29
CA LYS A 125 -3.81 3.13 -19.92
C LYS A 125 -2.46 3.86 -19.89
N LEU A 126 -1.46 3.27 -19.24
CA LEU A 126 -0.11 3.85 -19.18
C LEU A 126 0.53 3.96 -20.57
N VAL A 127 0.47 2.90 -21.37
CA VAL A 127 1.03 2.87 -22.73
C VAL A 127 0.41 3.95 -23.61
N ASN A 128 -0.92 4.11 -23.56
CA ASN A 128 -1.62 5.16 -24.32
C ASN A 128 -1.13 6.57 -23.96
N VAL A 129 -0.88 6.83 -22.67
CA VAL A 129 -0.35 8.12 -22.21
C VAL A 129 1.10 8.32 -22.65
N LEU A 130 1.95 7.28 -22.58
CA LEU A 130 3.34 7.34 -23.02
C LEU A 130 3.45 7.58 -24.53
N GLU A 131 2.64 6.89 -25.34
CA GLU A 131 2.59 7.10 -26.79
C GLU A 131 2.08 8.50 -27.15
N GLY A 132 1.09 9.00 -26.40
CA GLY A 132 0.60 10.37 -26.53
C GLY A 132 1.68 11.41 -26.22
N ALA A 133 2.46 11.18 -25.16
CA ALA A 133 3.55 12.07 -24.75
C ALA A 133 4.69 12.14 -25.79
N VAL A 134 5.01 11.01 -26.45
CA VAL A 134 6.06 10.93 -27.47
C VAL A 134 5.61 11.50 -28.82
N SER A 135 4.34 11.35 -29.17
CA SER A 135 3.78 11.83 -30.44
C SER A 135 3.38 13.31 -30.43
N GLY A 136 3.31 13.94 -29.25
CA GLY A 136 2.78 15.30 -29.08
C GLY A 136 1.27 15.41 -29.30
N VAL A 137 0.59 14.27 -29.47
CA VAL A 137 -0.86 14.19 -29.63
C VAL A 137 -1.42 13.50 -28.40
N SER A 138 -2.10 14.23 -27.52
CA SER A 138 -2.81 13.61 -26.40
C SER A 138 -3.95 12.74 -26.95
N SER A 139 -3.74 11.43 -26.98
CA SER A 139 -4.70 10.43 -27.47
C SER A 139 -5.91 10.27 -26.54
N THR A 140 -5.84 10.80 -25.31
CA THR A 140 -6.85 10.61 -24.25
C THR A 140 -7.37 11.92 -23.66
N GLY A 141 -6.96 13.08 -24.19
CA GLY A 141 -7.36 14.40 -23.69
C GLY A 141 -6.73 14.79 -22.34
N ALA A 142 -5.93 13.92 -21.74
CA ALA A 142 -5.12 14.23 -20.55
C ALA A 142 -3.68 14.51 -20.97
N GLU A 143 -3.15 15.65 -20.54
CA GLU A 143 -1.73 15.96 -20.71
C GLU A 143 -0.90 15.03 -19.82
N PRO A 144 0.25 14.52 -20.32
CA PRO A 144 1.18 13.75 -19.50
C PRO A 144 1.68 14.63 -18.35
N LYS A 145 1.47 14.18 -17.11
CA LYS A 145 1.87 14.90 -15.90
C LYS A 145 2.80 14.06 -15.05
N ASP A 146 3.65 14.73 -14.28
CA ASP A 146 4.43 14.07 -13.24
C ASP A 146 3.67 13.99 -11.91
N ARG A 147 4.33 13.42 -10.89
CA ARG A 147 3.79 13.29 -9.53
C ARG A 147 3.43 14.61 -8.85
N ASP A 148 3.98 15.72 -9.34
CA ASP A 148 3.69 17.07 -8.84
C ASP A 148 2.61 17.76 -9.68
N GLY A 149 2.14 17.12 -10.75
CA GLY A 149 1.11 17.62 -11.65
C GLY A 149 1.64 18.56 -12.73
N ALA A 150 2.97 18.71 -12.83
CA ALA A 150 3.60 19.46 -13.88
C ALA A 150 3.53 18.69 -15.19
N ILE A 151 3.28 19.40 -16.30
CA ILE A 151 3.26 18.80 -17.63
C ILE A 151 4.68 18.30 -17.96
N VAL A 152 4.75 17.07 -18.44
CA VAL A 152 5.99 16.43 -18.89
C VAL A 152 5.97 16.39 -20.41
N ASP A 153 6.90 17.10 -21.04
CA ASP A 153 7.04 17.14 -22.51
C ASP A 153 8.39 16.52 -22.92
N PRO A 154 8.42 15.20 -23.23
CA PRO A 154 9.63 14.53 -23.66
C PRO A 154 10.23 15.13 -24.94
N TYR A 155 9.39 15.71 -25.82
CA TYR A 155 9.85 16.29 -27.08
C TYR A 155 10.64 17.57 -26.83
N ASP A 156 10.06 18.51 -26.07
CA ASP A 156 10.73 19.77 -25.74
C ASP A 156 12.03 19.54 -24.95
N SER A 157 12.02 18.62 -23.99
CA SER A 157 13.24 18.23 -23.27
C SER A 157 14.30 17.63 -24.19
N ALA A 158 13.91 16.81 -25.16
CA ALA A 158 14.84 16.25 -26.14
C ALA A 158 15.44 17.33 -27.06
N VAL A 159 14.63 18.29 -27.53
CA VAL A 159 15.10 19.43 -28.35
C VAL A 159 16.06 20.30 -27.54
N LYS A 160 15.75 20.60 -26.28
CA LYS A 160 16.62 21.37 -25.38
C LYS A 160 17.95 20.66 -25.15
N ALA A 161 17.93 19.36 -24.86
CA ALA A 161 19.15 18.56 -24.64
C ALA A 161 20.00 18.46 -25.92
N TYR A 162 19.36 18.31 -27.09
CA TYR A 162 20.06 18.34 -28.37
C TYR A 162 20.78 19.69 -28.58
N LYS A 163 20.08 20.81 -28.39
CA LYS A 163 20.60 22.17 -28.58
C LYS A 163 21.68 22.55 -27.57
N ALA A 164 21.63 21.99 -26.35
CA ALA A 164 22.60 22.23 -25.28
C ALA A 164 23.97 21.58 -25.52
N ASN A 165 24.11 20.66 -26.48
CA ASN A 165 25.41 20.15 -26.90
C ASN A 165 26.13 21.21 -27.76
N VAL A 166 26.87 22.12 -27.09
CA VAL A 166 27.53 23.28 -27.71
C VAL A 166 28.94 22.98 -28.25
N ILE A 167 29.48 21.76 -28.10
CA ILE A 167 30.79 21.41 -28.65
C ILE A 167 30.70 21.27 -30.19
N ARG A 168 30.75 22.40 -30.89
CA ARG A 168 30.73 22.48 -32.35
C ARG A 168 32.15 22.57 -32.87
N GLN A 169 32.78 21.42 -33.09
CA GLN A 169 34.12 21.38 -33.71
C GLN A 169 34.06 21.87 -35.17
N THR A 170 32.88 21.81 -35.79
CA THR A 170 32.58 22.39 -37.09
C THR A 170 31.86 23.72 -36.89
N ALA A 171 32.54 24.85 -37.17
CA ALA A 171 32.04 26.21 -36.93
C ALA A 171 30.66 26.55 -37.55
N ASN A 172 30.11 25.72 -38.44
CA ASN A 172 28.83 25.91 -39.12
C ASN A 172 27.87 24.70 -39.05
N SER A 173 27.94 23.85 -38.02
CA SER A 173 26.92 22.82 -37.78
C SER A 173 25.67 23.43 -37.12
N LYS A 174 24.47 23.07 -37.59
CA LYS A 174 23.19 23.54 -37.04
C LYS A 174 22.14 22.42 -37.02
N PHE A 175 21.41 22.31 -35.91
CA PHE A 175 20.18 21.50 -35.82
C PHE A 175 19.16 22.00 -36.85
N VAL A 176 18.48 21.08 -37.54
CA VAL A 176 17.35 21.43 -38.41
C VAL A 176 16.09 21.49 -37.54
N GLU A 177 15.55 22.69 -37.35
CA GLU A 177 14.35 22.89 -36.52
C GLU A 177 13.17 22.04 -37.01
N GLY A 178 12.47 21.37 -36.09
CA GLY A 178 11.37 20.46 -36.42
C GLY A 178 11.76 19.11 -37.02
N SER A 179 13.06 18.83 -37.21
CA SER A 179 13.51 17.53 -37.73
C SER A 179 13.51 16.40 -36.70
N LEU A 180 13.50 16.73 -35.41
CA LEU A 180 13.50 15.74 -34.34
C LEU A 180 12.20 14.93 -34.36
N LYS A 181 12.31 13.61 -34.31
CA LYS A 181 11.20 12.66 -34.20
C LYS A 181 11.49 11.70 -33.07
N LEU A 182 10.52 11.53 -32.17
CA LEU A 182 10.58 10.54 -31.11
C LEU A 182 9.67 9.36 -31.46
N GLN A 183 10.11 8.15 -31.11
CA GLN A 183 9.34 6.92 -31.26
C GLN A 183 9.48 6.09 -29.99
N LEU A 184 8.40 5.43 -29.59
CA LEU A 184 8.41 4.50 -28.47
C LEU A 184 8.46 3.05 -28.98
N GLY A 185 9.16 2.19 -28.27
CA GLY A 185 9.28 0.78 -28.65
C GLY A 185 10.00 -0.06 -27.59
N CYS A 186 10.67 -1.09 -28.07
CA CYS A 186 11.34 -2.13 -27.28
C CYS A 186 12.69 -2.51 -27.90
N ILE A 187 13.46 -3.36 -27.21
CA ILE A 187 14.74 -3.88 -27.70
C ILE A 187 14.67 -5.39 -27.93
N VAL A 188 14.99 -5.81 -29.16
CA VAL A 188 15.11 -7.22 -29.54
C VAL A 188 16.26 -7.86 -28.75
N GLY A 189 15.98 -9.03 -28.18
CA GLY A 189 16.91 -9.74 -27.32
C GLY A 189 16.85 -9.30 -25.85
N GLY A 190 16.08 -8.27 -25.51
CA GLY A 190 15.83 -7.80 -24.15
C GLY A 190 17.03 -7.17 -23.45
N GLY A 191 16.76 -6.48 -22.35
CA GLY A 191 17.74 -5.90 -21.44
C GLY A 191 17.41 -6.21 -19.97
N GLY A 192 18.22 -5.72 -19.04
CA GLY A 192 17.97 -5.90 -17.61
C GLY A 192 16.76 -5.08 -17.17
N THR A 193 15.94 -5.67 -16.29
CA THR A 193 14.97 -4.92 -15.50
C THR A 193 15.55 -4.63 -14.12
N ASN A 194 14.85 -3.84 -13.32
CA ASN A 194 15.15 -3.66 -11.90
C ASN A 194 14.27 -4.55 -10.98
N ILE A 195 13.52 -5.50 -11.53
CA ILE A 195 12.63 -6.36 -10.74
C ILE A 195 13.35 -7.65 -10.38
N PRO A 196 13.59 -7.90 -9.08
CA PRO A 196 14.29 -9.09 -8.65
C PRO A 196 13.45 -10.34 -8.94
N ILE A 197 14.13 -11.45 -9.22
CA ILE A 197 13.47 -12.75 -9.25
C ILE A 197 13.05 -13.14 -7.81
N PRO A 198 11.90 -13.82 -7.63
CA PRO A 198 11.42 -14.23 -6.33
C PRO A 198 12.43 -15.10 -5.58
N LYS A 199 12.45 -14.93 -4.25
CA LYS A 199 13.26 -15.75 -3.34
C LYS A 199 12.39 -16.82 -2.66
N PRO A 200 12.96 -18.00 -2.37
CA PRO A 200 14.25 -18.49 -2.84
C PRO A 200 14.23 -18.81 -4.35
N GLU A 201 15.40 -18.73 -5.00
CA GLU A 201 15.54 -18.82 -6.47
C GLU A 201 14.92 -20.10 -7.05
N ASN A 202 14.99 -21.22 -6.33
CA ASN A 202 14.43 -22.50 -6.75
C ASN A 202 12.90 -22.50 -6.89
N LEU A 203 12.19 -21.57 -6.24
CA LEU A 203 10.74 -21.40 -6.38
C LEU A 203 10.36 -20.39 -7.47
N SER A 204 11.32 -19.63 -8.01
CA SER A 204 11.04 -18.57 -9.00
C SER A 204 10.56 -19.09 -10.35
N THR A 205 10.94 -20.33 -10.70
CA THR A 205 10.73 -21.01 -11.99
C THR A 205 11.26 -20.24 -13.22
N VAL A 206 12.25 -19.35 -13.01
CA VAL A 206 12.82 -18.52 -14.08
C VAL A 206 14.07 -19.19 -14.67
N SER A 207 14.08 -19.42 -15.97
CA SER A 207 15.26 -19.97 -16.67
C SER A 207 16.37 -18.93 -16.87
N SER A 208 17.59 -19.39 -17.14
CA SER A 208 18.74 -18.51 -17.37
C SER A 208 18.57 -17.56 -18.56
N SER A 209 17.79 -17.93 -19.57
CA SER A 209 17.50 -17.09 -20.74
C SER A 209 16.47 -15.99 -20.46
N GLN A 210 15.70 -16.12 -19.37
CA GLN A 210 14.64 -15.21 -18.94
C GLN A 210 15.09 -14.21 -17.87
N ARG A 211 16.38 -14.22 -17.51
CA ARG A 211 16.93 -13.34 -16.46
C ARG A 211 18.27 -12.74 -16.87
N ILE A 212 18.64 -11.67 -16.18
CA ILE A 212 19.98 -11.08 -16.23
C ILE A 212 20.43 -10.88 -14.78
N GLY A 213 21.42 -11.66 -14.36
CA GLY A 213 21.78 -11.76 -12.95
C GLY A 213 20.59 -12.22 -12.11
N ASN A 214 20.25 -11.45 -11.07
CA ASN A 214 19.14 -11.72 -10.15
C ASN A 214 17.83 -11.00 -10.53
N PHE A 215 17.74 -10.46 -11.75
CA PHE A 215 16.60 -9.68 -12.19
C PHE A 215 15.94 -10.31 -13.41
N TYR A 216 14.63 -10.07 -13.57
CA TYR A 216 13.92 -10.47 -14.78
C TYR A 216 14.50 -9.79 -16.02
N LYS A 217 14.44 -10.48 -17.15
CA LYS A 217 14.81 -9.94 -18.45
C LYS A 217 13.61 -9.26 -19.10
N SER A 218 13.80 -8.05 -19.59
CA SER A 218 12.74 -7.30 -20.30
C SER A 218 12.44 -7.92 -21.67
N TYR A 219 11.24 -7.66 -22.17
CA TYR A 219 10.77 -8.09 -23.50
C TYR A 219 10.95 -9.59 -23.78
N THR A 220 10.81 -10.38 -22.73
CA THR A 220 10.85 -11.84 -22.77
C THR A 220 9.61 -12.31 -22.02
N ASN A 221 8.88 -13.30 -22.55
CA ASN A 221 7.76 -13.87 -21.82
C ASN A 221 8.29 -14.83 -20.73
N ILE A 222 7.79 -14.65 -19.50
CA ILE A 222 8.19 -15.40 -18.31
C ILE A 222 6.94 -15.97 -17.63
N PRO A 223 6.27 -16.92 -18.30
CA PRO A 223 4.97 -17.42 -17.86
C PRO A 223 5.06 -18.09 -16.49
N PHE A 224 3.94 -18.09 -15.79
CA PHE A 224 3.72 -18.90 -14.59
C PHE A 224 2.24 -19.25 -14.50
N GLY A 225 1.93 -20.53 -14.28
CA GLY A 225 0.55 -21.02 -14.41
C GLY A 225 0.02 -20.81 -15.83
N ASP A 226 -1.16 -20.18 -15.93
CA ASP A 226 -1.85 -19.83 -17.17
C ASP A 226 -1.67 -18.35 -17.58
N LYS A 227 -0.75 -17.62 -16.91
CA LYS A 227 -0.52 -16.19 -17.12
C LYS A 227 0.83 -15.90 -17.75
N ASP A 228 0.86 -14.87 -18.59
CA ASP A 228 2.04 -14.39 -19.27
C ASP A 228 2.59 -13.11 -18.63
N PHE A 229 3.90 -13.06 -18.41
CA PHE A 229 4.56 -11.90 -17.81
C PHE A 229 5.65 -11.37 -18.73
N VAL A 230 5.46 -10.14 -19.23
CA VAL A 230 6.43 -9.42 -20.06
C VAL A 230 6.76 -8.08 -19.40
N PHE A 231 8.01 -7.93 -18.95
CA PHE A 231 8.47 -6.72 -18.29
C PHE A 231 9.02 -5.70 -19.29
N ALA A 232 8.78 -4.41 -19.00
CA ALA A 232 9.33 -3.29 -19.76
C ALA A 232 10.84 -3.14 -19.53
N GLY A 233 11.57 -2.62 -20.52
CA GLY A 233 12.98 -2.27 -20.40
C GLY A 233 13.14 -1.03 -19.53
N ILE A 234 13.43 -1.23 -18.24
CA ILE A 234 13.65 -0.15 -17.28
C ILE A 234 14.86 -0.55 -16.42
N ALA A 235 15.92 0.27 -16.47
CA ALA A 235 17.17 0.01 -15.76
C ALA A 235 17.24 0.85 -14.47
N GLU A 236 18.30 0.67 -13.67
CA GLU A 236 18.59 1.53 -12.52
C GLU A 236 18.94 2.97 -12.94
N GLY A 237 19.46 3.15 -14.15
CA GLY A 237 19.83 4.44 -14.72
C GLY A 237 19.43 4.57 -16.18
N ALA A 238 19.28 5.81 -16.65
CA ALA A 238 18.95 6.05 -18.05
C ALA A 238 20.19 5.72 -18.89
N THR A 239 20.04 4.81 -19.85
CA THR A 239 21.19 4.28 -20.60
C THR A 239 20.90 4.27 -22.09
N ILE A 240 21.93 4.50 -22.90
CA ILE A 240 21.84 4.34 -24.35
C ILE A 240 21.79 2.85 -24.68
N VAL A 241 20.87 2.48 -25.57
CA VAL A 241 20.72 1.12 -26.08
C VAL A 241 20.99 1.07 -27.57
N ASP A 242 21.37 -0.10 -28.07
CA ASP A 242 21.71 -0.29 -29.48
C ASP A 242 20.49 -0.01 -30.37
N ASN A 243 20.61 1.02 -31.22
CA ASN A 243 19.58 1.41 -32.17
C ASN A 243 19.24 0.31 -33.18
N ASN A 244 20.17 -0.59 -33.50
CA ASN A 244 19.92 -1.72 -34.42
C ASN A 244 19.01 -2.79 -33.80
N LYS A 245 18.88 -2.81 -32.48
CA LYS A 245 17.99 -3.72 -31.76
C LYS A 245 16.61 -3.13 -31.50
N PHE A 246 16.39 -1.86 -31.83
CA PHE A 246 15.10 -1.23 -31.62
C PHE A 246 14.03 -1.84 -32.51
N ALA A 247 12.89 -2.15 -31.92
CA ALA A 247 11.69 -2.56 -32.65
C ALA A 247 10.46 -1.92 -32.00
N LYS A 248 9.43 -1.62 -32.80
CA LYS A 248 8.14 -1.14 -32.25
C LYS A 248 7.40 -2.25 -31.52
N THR A 249 7.49 -3.47 -32.04
CA THR A 249 6.90 -4.70 -31.48
C THR A 249 7.88 -5.85 -31.67
N ILE A 250 7.77 -6.89 -30.83
CA ILE A 250 8.55 -8.12 -30.96
C ILE A 250 7.58 -9.26 -31.28
N PRO A 251 7.74 -9.93 -32.44
CA PRO A 251 6.89 -11.07 -32.81
C PRO A 251 6.94 -12.18 -31.75
N GLY A 252 5.77 -12.76 -31.45
CA GLY A 252 5.65 -13.90 -30.53
C GLY A 252 5.55 -13.54 -29.05
N LEU A 253 5.59 -12.25 -28.67
CA LEU A 253 5.24 -11.83 -27.32
C LEU A 253 3.71 -11.65 -27.17
N PRO A 254 3.12 -12.03 -26.03
CA PRO A 254 1.69 -11.89 -25.78
C PRO A 254 1.26 -10.42 -25.68
N TYR A 255 2.13 -9.57 -25.14
CA TYR A 255 2.00 -8.12 -25.14
C TYR A 255 3.37 -7.46 -25.01
N VAL A 256 3.43 -6.14 -25.22
CA VAL A 256 4.63 -5.34 -25.04
C VAL A 256 4.28 -4.08 -24.25
N ILE A 257 5.19 -3.68 -23.36
CA ILE A 257 5.14 -2.38 -22.69
C ILE A 257 6.26 -1.53 -23.29
N PRO A 258 5.96 -0.71 -24.32
CA PRO A 258 6.98 0.05 -25.01
C PRO A 258 7.52 1.13 -24.05
N SER A 259 8.83 1.10 -23.80
CA SER A 259 9.50 2.02 -22.87
C SER A 259 10.78 2.60 -23.44
N ILE A 260 11.34 2.00 -24.50
CA ILE A 260 12.55 2.48 -25.15
C ILE A 260 12.19 3.65 -26.07
N VAL A 261 12.87 4.78 -25.87
CA VAL A 261 12.70 5.96 -26.71
C VAL A 261 13.76 5.97 -27.79
N ARG A 262 13.34 6.09 -29.04
CA ARG A 262 14.20 6.32 -30.19
C ARG A 262 14.05 7.76 -30.66
N ALA A 263 15.14 8.53 -30.60
CA ALA A 263 15.20 9.86 -31.15
C ALA A 263 15.90 9.81 -32.52
N GLU A 264 15.26 10.37 -33.55
CA GLU A 264 15.88 10.62 -34.86
C GLU A 264 15.90 12.13 -35.12
N GLY A 265 17.00 12.67 -35.63
CA GLY A 265 17.09 14.10 -35.97
C GLY A 265 18.11 14.38 -37.07
N ASP A 266 17.90 15.50 -37.75
CA ASP A 266 18.75 15.94 -38.86
C ASP A 266 19.66 17.10 -38.43
N GLN A 267 20.95 16.99 -38.78
CA GLN A 267 21.94 18.05 -38.59
C GLN A 267 22.41 18.56 -39.94
N MET A 268 22.35 19.88 -40.12
CA MET A 268 22.92 20.54 -41.28
C MET A 268 24.39 20.85 -40.99
N ILE A 269 25.29 20.33 -41.83
CA ILE A 269 26.71 20.62 -41.81
C ILE A 269 27.00 21.51 -43.01
N SER A 270 27.48 22.72 -42.75
CA SER A 270 27.99 23.59 -43.82
C SER A 270 29.52 23.59 -43.80
N THR A 271 30.12 23.15 -44.89
CA THR A 271 31.58 23.22 -45.12
C THR A 271 31.86 24.28 -46.17
N THR A 272 32.77 25.20 -45.87
CA THR A 272 33.21 26.22 -46.82
C THR A 272 34.54 25.80 -47.42
N ASP A 273 34.56 25.54 -48.73
CA ASP A 273 35.79 25.35 -49.52
C ASP A 273 36.02 26.63 -50.33
N GLY A 274 36.82 27.55 -49.77
CA GLY A 274 37.07 28.86 -50.37
C GLY A 274 35.81 29.74 -50.40
N THR A 275 35.23 29.93 -51.58
CA THR A 275 34.00 30.73 -51.80
C THR A 275 32.72 29.90 -51.85
N THR A 276 32.82 28.56 -51.92
CA THR A 276 31.66 27.68 -52.09
C THR A 276 31.25 27.06 -50.76
N VAL A 277 29.97 27.20 -50.39
CA VAL A 277 29.39 26.57 -49.20
C VAL A 277 28.70 25.27 -49.59
N HIS A 278 29.29 24.13 -49.21
CA HIS A 278 28.67 22.82 -49.33
C HIS A 278 27.79 22.56 -48.11
N LYS A 279 26.49 22.29 -48.33
CA LYS A 279 25.55 21.91 -47.28
C LYS A 279 25.25 20.42 -47.37
N GLY A 280 25.52 19.68 -46.30
CA GLY A 280 25.09 18.29 -46.13
C GLY A 280 24.07 18.20 -45.01
N VAL A 281 23.09 17.31 -45.15
CA VAL A 281 22.21 16.89 -44.06
C VAL A 281 22.64 15.50 -43.63
N GLN A 282 23.06 15.36 -42.38
CA GLN A 282 23.32 14.07 -41.78
C GLN A 282 22.16 13.70 -40.87
N LYS A 283 21.69 12.46 -40.97
CA LYS A 283 20.64 11.92 -40.11
C LYS A 283 21.29 11.07 -39.02
N ALA A 284 20.91 11.30 -37.78
CA ALA A 284 21.34 10.48 -36.65
C ALA A 284 20.14 9.93 -35.89
N ALA A 285 20.34 8.75 -35.31
CA ALA A 285 19.35 8.10 -34.47
C ALA A 285 20.05 7.51 -33.24
N ALA A 286 19.40 7.64 -32.08
CA ALA A 286 19.82 6.98 -30.86
C ALA A 286 18.60 6.46 -30.10
N CYS A 287 18.81 5.39 -29.34
CA CYS A 287 17.81 4.82 -28.48
C CYS A 287 18.25 4.92 -27.02
N ALA A 288 17.32 5.21 -26.13
CA ALA A 288 17.57 5.26 -24.70
C ALA A 288 16.50 4.48 -23.93
N GLN A 289 16.97 3.79 -22.90
CA GLN A 289 16.14 3.10 -21.92
C GLN A 289 15.87 4.03 -20.73
N PRO A 290 14.61 4.13 -20.26
CA PRO A 290 14.26 4.88 -19.07
C PRO A 290 14.80 4.19 -17.81
N PHE A 291 14.75 4.92 -16.70
CA PHE A 291 15.23 4.43 -15.41
C PHE A 291 14.12 4.33 -14.38
N ASN A 292 14.33 3.46 -13.40
CA ASN A 292 13.52 3.38 -12.21
C ASN A 292 14.29 3.97 -11.03
N VAL A 293 13.70 4.96 -10.36
CA VAL A 293 14.07 5.31 -8.99
C VAL A 293 13.44 4.27 -8.08
N TYR A 294 14.09 3.10 -8.00
CA TYR A 294 13.62 2.03 -7.12
C TYR A 294 13.41 2.61 -5.73
N ASP A 295 12.20 2.45 -5.21
CA ASP A 295 11.87 2.87 -3.86
C ASP A 295 12.09 1.67 -2.91
N PRO A 296 13.17 1.65 -2.11
CA PRO A 296 13.43 0.55 -1.19
C PRO A 296 12.49 0.56 0.03
N LYS A 297 11.69 1.62 0.24
CA LYS A 297 10.91 1.82 1.46
C LYS A 297 9.37 1.81 1.28
N PRO A 298 8.74 0.87 0.54
CA PRO A 298 7.35 0.59 0.82
C PRO A 298 7.34 -0.19 2.13
N ALA A 299 7.08 0.49 3.24
CA ALA A 299 6.68 -0.14 4.50
C ALA A 299 5.40 -0.95 4.20
N PRO A 300 5.49 -2.28 4.08
CA PRO A 300 4.37 -3.08 3.56
C PRO A 300 3.19 -3.09 4.52
N GLY A 301 3.46 -2.71 5.77
CA GLY A 301 2.52 -2.78 6.86
C GLY A 301 2.51 -4.15 7.53
N ILE A 302 1.63 -4.24 8.51
CA ILE A 302 1.58 -5.29 9.51
C ILE A 302 0.30 -6.09 9.33
N LEU A 303 0.44 -7.41 9.38
CA LEU A 303 -0.64 -8.34 9.65
C LEU A 303 -0.61 -8.71 11.14
N SER A 304 -1.75 -8.67 11.79
CA SER A 304 -1.87 -9.02 13.21
C SER A 304 -2.99 -10.01 13.45
N ILE A 305 -2.76 -10.95 14.36
CA ILE A 305 -3.76 -11.87 14.88
C ILE A 305 -3.79 -11.74 16.39
N SER A 306 -4.92 -11.28 16.91
CA SER A 306 -5.10 -10.93 18.29
C SER A 306 -6.07 -11.87 19.01
N PHE A 307 -5.67 -12.24 20.23
CA PHE A 307 -6.37 -13.10 21.17
C PHE A 307 -6.53 -12.36 22.51
N PRO A 308 -7.27 -11.24 22.55
CA PRO A 308 -7.45 -10.42 23.75
C PRO A 308 -8.00 -11.18 24.96
N ASP A 309 -8.85 -12.19 24.72
CA ASP A 309 -9.53 -12.96 25.76
C ASP A 309 -8.89 -14.36 25.96
N GLY A 310 -7.73 -14.60 25.34
CA GLY A 310 -7.06 -15.90 25.27
C GLY A 310 -7.24 -16.58 23.91
N ARG A 311 -6.28 -17.43 23.55
CA ARG A 311 -6.20 -18.10 22.25
C ARG A 311 -7.02 -19.40 22.27
N PRO A 312 -7.84 -19.71 21.24
CA PRO A 312 -8.37 -21.06 21.05
C PRO A 312 -7.22 -22.07 20.88
N THR A 313 -7.26 -23.19 21.59
CA THR A 313 -6.15 -24.17 21.62
C THR A 313 -5.80 -24.72 20.24
N GLU A 314 -6.80 -24.84 19.37
CA GLU A 314 -6.72 -25.39 18.02
C GLU A 314 -6.14 -24.41 17.00
N ILE A 315 -6.26 -23.10 17.26
CA ILE A 315 -5.73 -22.04 16.39
C ILE A 315 -4.27 -21.80 16.78
N ALA A 316 -3.40 -22.71 16.31
CA ALA A 316 -2.01 -22.77 16.69
C ALA A 316 -1.06 -22.01 15.75
N SER A 317 -1.45 -21.73 14.49
CA SER A 317 -0.65 -20.99 13.52
C SER A 317 -1.51 -20.17 12.57
N LEU A 318 -0.88 -19.39 11.69
CA LEU A 318 -1.55 -18.74 10.56
C LEU A 318 -2.27 -19.78 9.69
N GLY A 319 -1.60 -20.91 9.42
CA GLY A 319 -2.12 -22.04 8.65
C GLY A 319 -3.46 -22.58 9.14
N SER A 320 -3.70 -22.55 10.47
CA SER A 320 -4.96 -23.00 11.06
C SER A 320 -6.18 -22.25 10.52
N LEU A 321 -6.03 -20.99 10.11
CA LEU A 321 -7.16 -20.17 9.61
C LEU A 321 -7.67 -20.62 8.23
N TRP A 322 -6.83 -21.31 7.44
CA TRP A 322 -7.23 -21.89 6.15
C TRP A 322 -7.84 -23.27 6.29
N MET A 323 -7.32 -24.08 7.22
CA MET A 323 -7.56 -25.52 7.24
C MET A 323 -8.65 -25.94 8.22
N ASP A 324 -9.04 -25.06 9.15
CA ASP A 324 -10.03 -25.43 10.16
C ASP A 324 -11.44 -25.62 9.53
N PRO A 325 -12.09 -26.77 9.72
CA PRO A 325 -13.42 -27.04 9.17
C PRO A 325 -14.49 -26.02 9.56
N GLN A 326 -14.36 -25.39 10.74
CA GLN A 326 -15.29 -24.36 11.21
C GLN A 326 -15.17 -23.08 10.39
N PHE A 327 -13.98 -22.76 9.88
CA PHE A 327 -13.76 -21.58 9.01
C PHE A 327 -14.03 -21.84 7.54
N LEU A 328 -13.89 -23.10 7.10
CA LEU A 328 -14.31 -23.54 5.77
C LEU A 328 -15.83 -23.56 5.61
N SER A 329 -16.56 -23.73 6.73
CA SER A 329 -18.01 -23.73 6.73
C SER A 329 -18.55 -22.30 6.72
N PRO A 330 -19.58 -21.99 5.91
CA PRO A 330 -20.32 -20.74 6.01
C PRO A 330 -20.82 -20.51 7.45
N SER A 331 -20.34 -19.47 8.13
CA SER A 331 -20.93 -19.06 9.41
C SER A 331 -22.25 -18.32 9.13
N LYS A 332 -23.29 -18.66 9.90
CA LYS A 332 -24.66 -18.16 9.70
C LYS A 332 -24.78 -16.63 9.87
N ASP A 333 -23.80 -16.01 10.52
CA ASP A 333 -23.83 -14.60 10.90
C ASP A 333 -22.57 -13.82 10.48
N THR A 334 -21.86 -14.26 9.44
CA THR A 334 -20.77 -13.46 8.86
C THR A 334 -21.33 -12.25 8.12
N GLN A 335 -20.90 -11.05 8.49
CA GLN A 335 -21.24 -9.79 7.81
C GLN A 335 -19.96 -9.13 7.30
N ILE A 336 -19.96 -8.75 6.02
CA ILE A 336 -18.90 -7.93 5.43
C ILE A 336 -19.44 -6.51 5.29
N LEU A 337 -18.75 -5.56 5.91
CA LEU A 337 -19.16 -4.17 6.02
C LEU A 337 -18.05 -3.27 5.49
N THR A 338 -18.41 -2.10 4.97
CA THR A 338 -17.49 -1.05 4.57
C THR A 338 -17.93 0.30 5.16
N PRO A 339 -17.01 1.09 5.74
CA PRO A 339 -17.33 2.45 6.16
C PRO A 339 -17.49 3.37 4.94
N LEU A 340 -18.63 4.06 4.85
CA LEU A 340 -18.86 5.11 3.85
C LEU A 340 -18.93 6.48 4.52
N GLY A 341 -18.37 7.50 3.87
CA GLY A 341 -18.42 8.89 4.33
C GLY A 341 -17.39 9.24 5.42
N GLY A 342 -16.36 8.41 5.59
CA GLY A 342 -15.29 8.59 6.57
C GLY A 342 -14.92 7.29 7.28
N ASP A 343 -13.98 7.39 8.22
CA ASP A 343 -13.53 6.24 9.01
C ASP A 343 -14.55 5.86 10.08
N TYR A 344 -14.59 4.59 10.46
CA TYR A 344 -15.50 4.12 11.49
C TYR A 344 -14.82 3.20 12.53
N PRO A 345 -15.07 3.41 13.83
CA PRO A 345 -15.83 4.49 14.44
C PRO A 345 -15.01 5.79 14.53
N GLY A 346 -15.69 6.91 14.78
CA GLY A 346 -15.03 8.19 15.15
C GLY A 346 -14.61 9.12 14.00
N GLY A 347 -14.56 8.64 12.75
CA GLY A 347 -14.24 9.45 11.57
C GLY A 347 -15.44 10.01 10.81
N GLY A 348 -16.66 9.88 11.37
CA GLY A 348 -17.91 10.30 10.72
C GLY A 348 -18.49 9.29 9.73
N GLY A 349 -17.78 8.19 9.45
CA GLY A 349 -18.27 7.12 8.58
C GLY A 349 -19.44 6.34 9.18
N THR A 350 -20.18 5.64 8.32
CA THR A 350 -21.21 4.67 8.73
C THR A 350 -20.89 3.32 8.10
N LEU A 351 -20.96 2.24 8.88
CA LEU A 351 -20.83 0.89 8.34
C LEU A 351 -22.03 0.54 7.49
N THR A 352 -21.76 0.19 6.24
CA THR A 352 -22.77 -0.31 5.29
C THR A 352 -22.41 -1.71 4.85
N PRO A 353 -23.37 -2.60 4.60
CA PRO A 353 -23.05 -3.90 4.04
C PRO A 353 -22.38 -3.77 2.68
N SER A 354 -21.27 -4.48 2.52
CA SER A 354 -20.51 -4.50 1.28
C SER A 354 -20.76 -5.79 0.52
N THR A 355 -20.96 -5.69 -0.80
CA THR A 355 -20.94 -6.86 -1.67
C THR A 355 -19.50 -7.27 -1.91
N TRP A 356 -19.12 -8.40 -1.34
CA TRP A 356 -17.82 -8.99 -1.54
C TRP A 356 -17.69 -9.55 -2.96
N SER A 357 -16.91 -8.90 -3.82
CA SER A 357 -16.56 -9.46 -5.14
C SER A 357 -15.25 -10.25 -5.04
N ALA A 358 -15.28 -11.41 -4.39
CA ALA A 358 -14.35 -12.46 -4.79
C ALA A 358 -14.73 -12.89 -6.21
N GLY A 359 -13.76 -12.93 -7.12
CA GLY A 359 -13.96 -13.10 -8.55
C GLY A 359 -14.91 -14.24 -8.89
N GLY A 360 -16.03 -13.90 -9.53
CA GLY A 360 -17.03 -14.88 -9.97
C GLY A 360 -18.21 -14.23 -10.67
N GLY A 361 -17.98 -13.72 -11.89
CA GLY A 361 -19.03 -13.39 -12.84
C GLY A 361 -19.49 -11.94 -12.86
N GLY A 362 -19.39 -11.31 -14.02
CA GLY A 362 -20.00 -10.03 -14.30
C GLY A 362 -21.49 -10.06 -14.05
N GLY A 363 -21.99 -9.00 -13.41
CA GLY A 363 -23.41 -8.80 -13.17
C GLY A 363 -23.61 -7.56 -12.33
N GLY A 364 -23.69 -6.40 -13.00
CA GLY A 364 -24.46 -5.30 -12.42
C GLY A 364 -25.86 -5.83 -12.10
N GLY A 365 -26.19 -5.89 -10.82
CA GLY A 365 -27.45 -6.45 -10.33
C GLY A 365 -27.46 -6.36 -8.81
N GLY A 366 -28.34 -5.53 -8.26
CA GLY A 366 -28.25 -5.12 -6.87
C GLY A 366 -28.56 -6.21 -5.84
N GLY A 367 -28.11 -5.94 -4.61
CA GLY A 367 -28.86 -6.29 -3.40
C GLY A 367 -28.47 -7.59 -2.71
N GLY A 368 -27.51 -7.50 -1.79
CA GLY A 368 -27.35 -8.48 -0.71
C GLY A 368 -25.98 -8.44 -0.08
N ALA A 369 -25.89 -8.02 1.19
CA ALA A 369 -24.75 -8.34 2.04
C ALA A 369 -24.50 -9.85 1.93
N SER A 370 -23.26 -10.30 1.68
CA SER A 370 -22.95 -11.73 1.60
C SER A 370 -22.95 -12.34 3.02
N SER A 371 -24.14 -12.39 3.65
CA SER A 371 -24.37 -13.21 4.82
C SER A 371 -24.03 -14.64 4.44
N ASN A 372 -23.14 -15.29 5.20
CA ASN A 372 -22.63 -16.65 4.98
C ASN A 372 -21.32 -16.79 4.16
N THR A 373 -20.51 -15.75 3.99
CA THR A 373 -19.13 -15.97 3.49
C THR A 373 -18.32 -16.77 4.54
N PRO A 374 -17.68 -17.91 4.17
CA PRO A 374 -16.77 -18.62 5.04
C PRO A 374 -15.62 -17.74 5.52
N MET A 375 -15.22 -17.88 6.78
CA MET A 375 -14.14 -17.08 7.35
C MET A 375 -12.79 -17.37 6.68
N SER A 376 -12.60 -18.58 6.15
CA SER A 376 -11.40 -18.93 5.38
C SER A 376 -11.23 -18.05 4.13
N ILE A 377 -12.31 -17.70 3.43
CA ILE A 377 -12.27 -16.83 2.24
C ILE A 377 -11.89 -15.39 2.62
N ILE A 378 -12.44 -14.89 3.73
CA ILE A 378 -12.12 -13.56 4.28
C ILE A 378 -10.66 -13.51 4.75
N TRP A 379 -10.17 -14.61 5.32
CA TRP A 379 -8.77 -14.73 5.71
C TRP A 379 -7.85 -14.78 4.50
N SER A 380 -8.12 -15.63 3.50
CA SER A 380 -7.32 -15.76 2.26
C SER A 380 -7.15 -14.42 1.55
N SER A 381 -8.23 -13.64 1.44
CA SER A 381 -8.20 -12.31 0.84
C SER A 381 -7.39 -11.29 1.64
N SER A 382 -7.64 -11.19 2.95
CA SER A 382 -6.90 -10.28 3.81
C SER A 382 -5.41 -10.61 3.81
N PHE A 383 -5.07 -11.90 3.82
CA PHE A 383 -3.69 -12.36 3.72
C PHE A 383 -3.08 -12.03 2.35
N TYR A 384 -3.83 -12.19 1.26
CA TYR A 384 -3.43 -11.75 -0.07
C TYR A 384 -3.14 -10.25 -0.12
N ASP A 385 -4.01 -9.41 0.46
CA ASP A 385 -3.82 -7.96 0.46
C ASP A 385 -2.57 -7.50 1.22
N TRP A 386 -2.25 -8.20 2.32
CA TRP A 386 -0.98 -8.05 3.03
C TRP A 386 0.23 -8.47 2.19
N LEU A 387 0.18 -9.63 1.51
CA LEU A 387 1.26 -10.10 0.61
C LEU A 387 1.49 -9.12 -0.54
N ARG A 388 0.40 -8.69 -1.19
CA ARG A 388 0.40 -7.72 -2.29
C ARG A 388 1.05 -6.40 -1.89
N ARG A 389 1.04 -6.03 -0.61
CA ARG A 389 1.74 -4.83 -0.09
C ARG A 389 3.24 -5.09 0.13
N GLY A 390 3.62 -6.33 0.39
CA GLY A 390 5.02 -6.77 0.46
C GLY A 390 5.77 -6.52 -0.84
N GLY A 391 5.09 -6.65 -1.99
CA GLY A 391 5.64 -6.35 -3.30
C GLY A 391 6.65 -7.40 -3.79
N THR A 392 7.50 -7.02 -4.74
CA THR A 392 8.47 -7.92 -5.40
C THR A 392 9.59 -8.44 -4.50
N LYS A 393 9.74 -7.89 -3.29
CA LYS A 393 10.78 -8.31 -2.34
C LYS A 393 10.40 -9.54 -1.53
N VAL A 394 9.12 -9.88 -1.41
CA VAL A 394 8.63 -10.93 -0.51
C VAL A 394 9.40 -12.25 -0.71
N ASP A 395 9.89 -12.81 0.39
CA ASP A 395 10.51 -14.14 0.37
C ASP A 395 9.44 -15.22 0.55
N ILE A 396 9.19 -15.99 -0.52
CA ILE A 396 8.19 -17.06 -0.57
C ILE A 396 8.49 -18.13 0.48
N GLY A 397 9.76 -18.49 0.67
CA GLY A 397 10.17 -19.48 1.65
C GLY A 397 9.88 -19.02 3.08
N SER A 398 10.15 -17.75 3.36
CA SER A 398 9.87 -17.13 4.66
C SER A 398 8.36 -17.00 4.92
N VAL A 399 7.56 -16.68 3.90
CA VAL A 399 6.09 -16.69 4.01
C VAL A 399 5.58 -18.09 4.36
N LYS A 400 6.00 -19.12 3.63
CA LYS A 400 5.61 -20.51 3.93
C LYS A 400 6.00 -20.93 5.35
N ALA A 401 7.21 -20.55 5.78
CA ALA A 401 7.68 -20.83 7.13
C ALA A 401 6.81 -20.13 8.18
N ALA A 402 6.46 -18.86 7.97
CA ALA A 402 5.58 -18.11 8.87
C ALA A 402 4.16 -18.69 8.93
N VAL A 403 3.61 -19.12 7.79
CA VAL A 403 2.27 -19.75 7.74
C VAL A 403 2.22 -21.01 8.61
N SER A 404 3.25 -21.85 8.54
CA SER A 404 3.32 -23.12 9.27
C SER A 404 3.85 -22.99 10.69
N ALA A 405 4.53 -21.90 11.03
CA ALA A 405 5.13 -21.72 12.34
C ALA A 405 4.06 -21.63 13.43
N PRO A 406 4.19 -22.38 14.55
CA PRO A 406 3.28 -22.23 15.66
C PRO A 406 3.44 -20.83 16.28
N PHE A 407 2.32 -20.22 16.66
CA PHE A 407 2.33 -19.01 17.48
C PHE A 407 3.10 -19.30 18.79
N PRO A 408 3.92 -18.35 19.27
CA PRO A 408 4.67 -18.50 20.52
C PRO A 408 3.78 -18.95 21.68
N SER A 409 4.38 -19.69 22.63
CA SER A 409 3.68 -20.15 23.82
C SER A 409 3.08 -18.97 24.59
N LEU A 410 1.89 -19.21 25.16
CA LEU A 410 1.11 -18.20 25.85
C LEU A 410 1.97 -17.47 26.90
N VAL A 411 1.89 -16.14 26.91
CA VAL A 411 2.37 -15.34 28.03
C VAL A 411 1.69 -15.89 29.30
N PRO A 412 2.43 -16.28 30.35
CA PRO A 412 1.83 -16.84 31.56
C PRO A 412 0.71 -15.95 32.12
N GLY A 413 -0.45 -16.55 32.40
CA GLY A 413 -1.57 -15.89 33.10
C GLY A 413 -2.76 -15.44 32.25
N ASN A 414 -3.06 -16.11 31.13
CA ASN A 414 -4.27 -15.84 30.32
C ASN A 414 -4.39 -14.38 29.83
N LYS A 415 -3.28 -13.66 29.74
CA LYS A 415 -3.27 -12.26 29.30
C LYS A 415 -3.51 -12.20 27.79
N GLY A 416 -4.32 -11.24 27.37
CA GLY A 416 -4.53 -10.93 25.97
C GLY A 416 -3.21 -10.67 25.26
N HIS A 417 -3.07 -11.22 24.05
CA HIS A 417 -1.87 -11.04 23.24
C HIS A 417 -2.21 -10.91 21.75
N ALA A 418 -1.31 -10.29 20.99
CA ALA A 418 -1.37 -10.22 19.54
C ALA A 418 -0.06 -10.74 18.94
N ASN A 419 -0.19 -11.62 17.97
CA ASN A 419 0.90 -12.08 17.12
C ASN A 419 0.96 -11.16 15.90
N VAL A 420 2.16 -10.66 15.61
CA VAL A 420 2.39 -9.58 14.65
C VAL A 420 3.37 -10.05 13.61
N PHE A 421 3.01 -9.84 12.35
CA PHE A 421 3.76 -10.25 11.17
C PHE A 421 4.04 -9.03 10.31
N GLY A 422 5.29 -8.86 9.88
CA GLY A 422 5.68 -7.84 8.93
C GLY A 422 6.86 -8.31 8.10
N PHE A 423 7.33 -7.49 7.17
CA PHE A 423 8.48 -7.83 6.35
C PHE A 423 9.73 -7.08 6.80
N ASN A 424 10.87 -7.75 6.73
CA ASN A 424 12.19 -7.15 6.77
C ASN A 424 12.52 -6.48 5.41
N PRO A 425 13.54 -5.61 5.36
CA PRO A 425 13.98 -5.00 4.10
C PRO A 425 14.39 -6.02 3.03
N ASP A 426 14.85 -7.21 3.42
CA ASP A 426 15.28 -8.28 2.52
C ASP A 426 14.13 -9.13 1.95
N GLY A 427 12.90 -8.90 2.44
CA GLY A 427 11.71 -9.65 2.05
C GLY A 427 11.25 -10.74 3.01
N SER A 428 12.07 -11.11 3.98
CA SER A 428 11.73 -12.16 4.94
C SER A 428 10.63 -11.71 5.91
N VAL A 429 9.76 -12.64 6.30
CA VAL A 429 8.73 -12.40 7.31
C VAL A 429 9.37 -12.35 8.68
N ARG A 430 9.13 -11.24 9.37
CA ARG A 430 9.45 -11.01 10.76
C ARG A 430 8.20 -11.23 11.60
N THR A 431 8.36 -11.95 12.70
CA THR A 431 7.31 -12.21 13.67
C THR A 431 7.60 -11.50 14.99
N GLY A 432 6.54 -11.11 15.69
CA GLY A 432 6.60 -10.52 17.03
C GLY A 432 5.34 -10.88 17.81
N GLN A 433 5.39 -10.71 19.13
CA GLN A 433 4.23 -10.88 20.00
C GLN A 433 4.21 -9.74 21.01
N LEU A 434 3.02 -9.21 21.29
CA LEU A 434 2.82 -8.24 22.37
C LEU A 434 1.63 -8.62 23.23
N SER A 435 1.65 -8.20 24.49
CA SER A 435 0.44 -8.24 25.31
C SER A 435 -0.48 -7.09 24.90
N ILE A 436 -1.75 -7.39 24.68
CA ILE A 436 -2.78 -6.40 24.38
C ILE A 436 -3.85 -6.46 25.45
N GLN A 437 -4.51 -5.33 25.64
CA GLN A 437 -5.74 -5.29 26.41
C GLN A 437 -6.94 -5.69 25.53
N PRO A 438 -8.05 -6.18 26.13
CA PRO A 438 -9.29 -6.45 25.41
C PRO A 438 -9.92 -5.22 24.74
N MET A 439 -9.46 -4.02 25.09
CA MET A 439 -9.75 -2.73 24.48
C MET A 439 -8.36 -2.06 24.32
N PRO A 440 -7.97 -1.51 23.17
CA PRO A 440 -8.75 -0.61 22.34
C PRO A 440 -9.41 -1.24 21.10
N TYR A 441 -10.25 -0.45 20.47
CA TYR A 441 -10.88 -0.76 19.18
C TYR A 441 -10.17 -0.01 18.07
N MET A 442 -9.91 -0.71 16.96
CA MET A 442 -9.34 -0.06 15.78
C MET A 442 -10.44 0.43 14.85
N SER A 443 -10.26 1.64 14.35
CA SER A 443 -11.07 2.18 13.26
C SER A 443 -10.81 1.40 11.97
N VAL A 444 -11.79 1.42 11.08
CA VAL A 444 -11.73 0.91 9.72
C VAL A 444 -11.76 2.12 8.82
N SER A 445 -10.80 2.21 7.90
CA SER A 445 -10.70 3.29 6.94
C SER A 445 -11.91 3.34 6.03
N GLU A 446 -12.29 4.54 5.61
CA GLU A 446 -13.26 4.75 4.53
C GLU A 446 -12.96 3.87 3.31
N ASN A 447 -14.00 3.26 2.74
CA ASN A 447 -13.98 2.35 1.58
C ASN A 447 -13.09 1.11 1.73
N GLN A 448 -12.58 0.83 2.93
CA GLN A 448 -11.95 -0.44 3.25
C GLN A 448 -12.98 -1.36 3.89
N PHE A 449 -12.62 -2.61 4.23
CA PHE A 449 -13.62 -3.56 4.72
C PHE A 449 -13.33 -4.07 6.13
N VAL A 450 -14.42 -4.40 6.81
CA VAL A 450 -14.41 -5.15 8.05
C VAL A 450 -15.40 -6.29 7.93
N SER A 451 -14.96 -7.48 8.32
CA SER A 451 -15.83 -8.63 8.48
C SER A 451 -16.05 -8.91 9.95
N VAL A 452 -17.28 -9.24 10.32
CA VAL A 452 -17.66 -9.68 11.66
C VAL A 452 -18.41 -10.98 11.51
N SER A 453 -17.88 -12.05 12.08
CA SER A 453 -18.56 -13.34 12.15
C SER A 453 -18.79 -13.70 13.62
N LYS A 454 -20.09 -13.78 13.97
CA LYS A 454 -20.51 -14.21 15.31
C LYS A 454 -20.49 -15.72 15.40
N ASP A 455 -20.17 -16.25 16.58
CA ASP A 455 -20.08 -17.70 16.81
C ASP A 455 -19.17 -18.40 15.78
N ALA A 456 -18.17 -17.69 15.26
CA ALA A 456 -17.35 -18.13 14.14
C ALA A 456 -16.48 -19.35 14.48
N TYR A 457 -16.19 -19.55 15.76
CA TYR A 457 -15.35 -20.64 16.23
C TYR A 457 -15.80 -21.17 17.59
N THR A 458 -15.87 -22.49 17.73
CA THR A 458 -16.06 -23.17 19.02
C THR A 458 -14.79 -23.96 19.34
N SER A 459 -14.13 -23.63 20.45
CA SER A 459 -12.95 -24.37 20.92
C SER A 459 -13.37 -25.66 21.65
N SER A 460 -12.42 -26.56 21.91
CA SER A 460 -12.63 -27.75 22.74
C SER A 460 -12.93 -27.41 24.20
N GLU A 461 -12.38 -26.31 24.72
CA GLU A 461 -12.94 -25.64 25.89
C GLU A 461 -14.28 -25.03 25.44
N PRO A 462 -15.41 -25.22 26.13
CA PRO A 462 -16.77 -24.86 25.68
C PRO A 462 -17.00 -23.33 25.64
N VAL A 463 -16.15 -22.67 24.87
CA VAL A 463 -15.95 -21.24 24.73
C VAL A 463 -16.04 -20.97 23.24
N LYS A 464 -16.97 -20.11 22.90
CA LYS A 464 -17.17 -19.64 21.54
C LYS A 464 -16.43 -18.33 21.32
N TYR A 465 -16.01 -18.12 20.09
CA TYR A 465 -15.31 -16.92 19.68
C TYR A 465 -16.03 -16.23 18.52
N ASP A 466 -16.18 -14.93 18.64
CA ASP A 466 -16.47 -14.06 17.51
C ASP A 466 -15.14 -13.71 16.83
N VAL A 467 -15.14 -13.67 15.50
CA VAL A 467 -13.96 -13.33 14.70
C VAL A 467 -14.24 -12.07 13.91
N ILE A 468 -13.35 -11.10 14.08
CA ILE A 468 -13.42 -9.79 13.41
C ILE A 468 -12.17 -9.66 12.55
N VAL A 469 -12.34 -9.35 11.27
CA VAL A 469 -11.24 -9.13 10.34
C VAL A 469 -11.33 -7.71 9.81
N ARG A 470 -10.30 -6.91 10.01
CA ARG A 470 -10.16 -5.58 9.41
C ARG A 470 -9.06 -5.64 8.37
N ASP A 471 -9.38 -5.12 7.19
CA ASP A 471 -8.42 -4.93 6.13
C ASP A 471 -8.44 -3.47 5.71
N GLN A 472 -7.31 -2.80 5.86
CA GLN A 472 -7.12 -1.39 5.55
C GLN A 472 -6.54 -1.14 4.14
N ALA A 473 -6.21 -2.19 3.39
CA ALA A 473 -5.52 -2.10 2.10
C ALA A 473 -6.18 -2.91 0.97
N ASN A 474 -7.41 -3.37 1.15
CA ASN A 474 -8.18 -4.08 0.12
C ASN A 474 -8.31 -3.26 -1.17
N ILE A 475 -8.75 -2.00 -1.06
CA ILE A 475 -8.92 -1.10 -2.21
C ILE A 475 -7.84 -0.03 -2.20
N ARG A 476 -7.01 0.01 -3.25
CA ARG A 476 -5.90 0.95 -3.38
C ARG A 476 -6.26 2.16 -4.23
N GLY A 477 -5.48 3.21 -4.08
CA GLY A 477 -5.57 4.41 -4.90
C GLY A 477 -6.59 5.41 -4.36
N ARG A 478 -6.41 6.66 -4.74
CA ARG A 478 -7.26 7.76 -4.28
C ARG A 478 -8.70 7.70 -4.82
N LEU A 479 -8.90 7.14 -6.01
CA LEU A 479 -10.22 7.09 -6.66
C LEU A 479 -11.21 6.22 -5.90
N ASN A 480 -10.78 5.03 -5.46
CA ASN A 480 -11.67 4.05 -4.83
C ASN A 480 -11.28 3.70 -3.39
N GLY A 481 -10.00 3.83 -3.01
CA GLY A 481 -9.48 3.42 -1.69
C GLY A 481 -9.84 4.34 -0.52
N GLY A 482 -10.81 5.23 -0.71
CA GLY A 482 -11.32 6.14 0.31
C GLY A 482 -10.30 7.20 0.73
N ARG A 483 -10.56 7.85 1.87
CA ARG A 483 -9.74 8.94 2.42
C ARG A 483 -8.24 8.64 2.48
N HIS A 484 -7.88 7.40 2.80
CA HIS A 484 -6.50 6.98 3.03
C HIS A 484 -5.85 6.31 1.80
N GLY A 485 -6.63 6.03 0.74
CA GLY A 485 -6.14 5.42 -0.49
C GLY A 485 -5.67 3.97 -0.36
N GLY A 486 -6.12 3.25 0.67
CA GLY A 486 -5.69 1.88 0.97
C GLY A 486 -4.25 1.76 1.47
N GLU A 487 -3.68 2.82 2.02
CA GLU A 487 -2.34 2.80 2.61
C GLU A 487 -2.34 2.31 4.08
N PRO A 488 -1.26 1.67 4.55
CA PRO A 488 -1.12 1.24 5.94
C PRO A 488 -1.35 2.38 6.92
N LEU A 489 -2.10 2.10 7.98
CA LEU A 489 -2.53 3.12 8.93
C LEU A 489 -1.75 3.04 10.23
N ASP A 490 -1.53 4.18 10.87
CA ASP A 490 -0.65 4.22 12.04
C ASP A 490 -1.26 3.39 13.19
N ASN A 491 -0.43 2.50 13.72
CA ASN A 491 -0.75 1.73 14.90
C ASN A 491 0.55 1.56 15.72
N PRO A 492 0.83 2.50 16.64
CA PRO A 492 2.08 2.49 17.38
C PRO A 492 2.21 1.25 18.28
N VAL A 493 1.08 0.66 18.71
CA VAL A 493 1.06 -0.55 19.53
C VAL A 493 1.67 -1.73 18.74
N TYR A 494 1.19 -1.98 17.53
CA TYR A 494 1.71 -3.07 16.70
C TYR A 494 3.10 -2.77 16.12
N ALA A 495 3.38 -1.51 15.76
CA ALA A 495 4.70 -1.10 15.29
C ALA A 495 5.80 -1.37 16.34
N SER A 496 5.49 -1.16 17.63
CA SER A 496 6.45 -1.36 18.73
C SER A 496 6.87 -2.82 18.92
N ALA A 497 5.96 -3.78 18.69
CA ALA A 497 6.25 -5.20 18.83
C ALA A 497 7.30 -5.70 17.83
N LEU A 498 7.23 -5.18 16.61
CA LEU A 498 8.20 -5.50 15.57
C LEU A 498 9.55 -4.80 15.80
N ALA A 499 9.55 -3.60 16.39
CA ALA A 499 10.78 -2.91 16.76
C ALA A 499 11.54 -3.65 17.88
N ALA A 500 10.81 -4.17 18.88
CA ALA A 500 11.39 -4.95 19.97
C ALA A 500 12.07 -6.25 19.49
N SER A 501 11.58 -6.86 18.41
CA SER A 501 12.17 -8.09 17.87
C SER A 501 13.49 -7.88 17.12
N LEU A 502 13.87 -6.63 16.77
CA LEU A 502 15.15 -6.29 16.14
C LEU A 502 16.31 -6.17 17.14
N GLY A 503 16.02 -6.11 18.44
CA GLY A 503 17.01 -5.89 19.51
C GLY A 503 17.98 -7.04 19.79
N GLY A 504 17.85 -8.19 19.11
CA GLY A 504 18.85 -9.26 19.11
C GLY A 504 18.73 -10.32 20.22
N SER A 505 18.96 -11.56 19.79
CA SER A 505 19.44 -12.72 20.58
C SER A 505 18.65 -13.16 21.82
N GLY A 506 17.80 -14.18 21.64
CA GLY A 506 17.59 -15.24 22.64
C GLY A 506 17.08 -14.85 24.05
N GLY A 507 16.61 -13.62 24.25
CA GLY A 507 16.08 -13.15 25.53
C GLY A 507 14.58 -13.37 25.64
N THR A 508 14.16 -14.00 26.73
CA THR A 508 12.76 -14.26 27.12
C THR A 508 11.86 -13.03 26.90
N TYR A 509 10.80 -13.21 26.12
CA TYR A 509 9.75 -12.23 25.83
C TYR A 509 9.04 -11.78 27.12
N GLY A 510 9.47 -10.65 27.70
CA GLY A 510 8.94 -10.13 28.97
C GLY A 510 8.74 -8.62 29.04
N GLY A 511 8.85 -7.90 27.92
CA GLY A 511 8.60 -6.46 27.87
C GLY A 511 7.11 -6.15 27.75
N VAL A 512 6.42 -5.97 28.88
CA VAL A 512 5.08 -5.37 28.90
C VAL A 512 5.22 -3.88 28.61
N VAL A 513 4.89 -3.44 27.40
CA VAL A 513 4.72 -2.01 27.10
C VAL A 513 3.34 -1.59 27.62
N THR A 514 3.26 -1.25 28.90
CA THR A 514 2.05 -0.65 29.48
C THR A 514 1.95 0.80 29.07
N TRP A 515 1.06 1.10 28.13
CA TRP A 515 0.57 2.46 27.92
C TRP A 515 -0.23 2.90 29.14
N THR A 516 0.29 3.90 29.87
CA THR A 516 -0.49 4.63 30.87
C THR A 516 -1.13 5.83 30.18
N PRO A 517 -2.47 5.91 30.05
CA PRO A 517 -3.10 7.12 29.56
C PRO A 517 -2.82 8.25 30.54
N THR A 518 -2.33 9.39 30.05
CA THR A 518 -2.17 10.61 30.84
C THR A 518 -3.54 11.06 31.32
N ALA A 519 -3.69 11.20 32.65
CA ALA A 519 -4.95 11.48 33.36
C ALA A 519 -5.61 12.85 33.05
N ALA A 520 -5.19 13.54 32.00
CA ALA A 520 -5.59 14.92 31.72
C ALA A 520 -6.94 15.07 30.99
N SER A 521 -7.55 13.99 30.48
CA SER A 521 -8.78 14.09 29.66
C SER A 521 -10.10 13.84 30.41
N LEU A 522 -10.08 13.50 31.71
CA LEU A 522 -11.31 13.19 32.46
C LEU A 522 -11.82 14.35 33.36
N LEU A 523 -11.05 15.43 33.55
CA LEU A 523 -11.44 16.56 34.42
C LEU A 523 -12.06 17.77 33.66
N GLY A 524 -12.24 17.67 32.34
CA GLY A 524 -12.64 18.80 31.51
C GLY A 524 -14.14 19.01 31.28
N LEU A 525 -15.05 18.20 31.85
CA LEU A 525 -16.45 18.21 31.38
C LEU A 525 -17.52 18.03 32.47
N ILE A 526 -17.43 18.76 33.58
CA ILE A 526 -18.60 19.06 34.42
C ILE A 526 -18.58 20.55 34.80
N GLY A 527 -18.95 21.41 33.85
CA GLY A 527 -19.29 22.80 34.12
C GLY A 527 -20.81 22.95 34.21
N ILE A 528 -21.40 22.66 35.38
CA ILE A 528 -22.81 23.01 35.64
C ILE A 528 -22.81 24.42 36.26
N GLN A 529 -23.19 25.42 35.46
CA GLN A 529 -23.63 26.72 35.98
C GLN A 529 -25.05 26.56 36.53
N GLY A 530 -25.23 26.76 37.85
CA GLY A 530 -26.57 26.77 38.45
C GLY A 530 -26.62 27.13 39.94
N ASN A 531 -26.99 28.38 40.22
CA ASN A 531 -27.67 28.94 41.41
C ASN A 531 -26.98 28.86 42.81
N PRO A 532 -26.59 30.00 43.44
CA PRO A 532 -25.87 30.04 44.71
C PRO A 532 -26.72 29.88 46.01
N TRP A 533 -27.96 29.40 45.96
CA TRP A 533 -28.86 29.36 47.14
C TRP A 533 -29.29 27.97 47.65
N SER A 534 -28.63 26.89 47.23
CA SER A 534 -28.84 25.56 47.80
C SER A 534 -27.53 24.95 48.29
N GLY A 535 -27.24 25.15 49.58
CA GLY A 535 -26.10 24.55 50.26
C GLY A 535 -26.27 23.04 50.42
N GLY A 536 -25.75 22.27 49.47
CA GLY A 536 -25.50 20.84 49.60
C GLY A 536 -24.00 20.58 49.48
N LEU A 537 -23.37 20.09 50.55
CA LEU A 537 -21.95 19.70 50.54
C LEU A 537 -21.84 18.33 49.85
N LEU A 538 -21.20 18.27 48.68
CA LEU A 538 -20.87 17.03 47.99
C LEU A 538 -19.49 16.55 48.45
N GLY A 539 -19.46 15.53 49.31
CA GLY A 539 -18.24 14.84 49.71
C GLY A 539 -18.13 13.49 48.99
N VAL A 540 -17.07 13.29 48.22
CA VAL A 540 -16.73 11.98 47.64
C VAL A 540 -15.93 11.20 48.68
N VAL A 541 -16.45 10.06 49.14
CA VAL A 541 -15.69 9.08 49.93
C VAL A 541 -15.30 7.88 49.05
N PRO A 542 -14.24 7.13 49.38
CA PRO A 542 -13.63 6.14 48.48
C PRO A 542 -14.54 5.00 47.99
N THR A 543 -15.76 4.88 48.51
CA THR A 543 -16.69 3.77 48.20
C THR A 543 -18.14 4.21 47.90
N GLY A 544 -18.42 5.52 47.71
CA GLY A 544 -19.77 5.96 47.32
C GLY A 544 -19.99 7.48 47.29
N ILE A 545 -21.16 7.89 46.78
CA ILE A 545 -21.64 9.28 46.80
C ILE A 545 -22.65 9.42 47.93
N ALA A 546 -22.38 10.33 48.87
CA ALA A 546 -23.33 10.73 49.90
C ALA A 546 -23.99 12.06 49.50
N ILE A 547 -25.32 12.08 49.40
CA ILE A 547 -26.09 13.30 49.18
C ILE A 547 -26.83 13.61 50.48
N LEU A 548 -26.50 14.75 51.11
CA LEU A 548 -27.25 15.28 52.25
C LEU A 548 -28.43 16.11 51.74
N GLY A 549 -29.65 15.62 51.97
CA GLY A 549 -30.86 16.41 51.79
C GLY A 549 -31.14 17.33 52.99
N PRO A 550 -31.98 18.38 52.83
CA PRO A 550 -32.26 19.38 53.87
C PRO A 550 -33.01 18.86 55.11
N TYR A 551 -33.33 17.56 55.18
CA TYR A 551 -34.05 16.92 56.29
C TYR A 551 -33.24 15.81 56.99
N GLY A 552 -31.91 15.79 56.83
CA GLY A 552 -31.03 14.89 57.60
C GLY A 552 -31.08 13.41 57.21
N LEU A 553 -31.72 13.06 56.08
CA LEU A 553 -31.70 11.70 55.55
C LEU A 553 -30.38 11.47 54.79
N ILE A 554 -29.53 10.58 55.31
CA ILE A 554 -28.33 10.12 54.62
C ILE A 554 -28.74 8.97 53.68
N THR A 555 -28.89 9.26 52.39
CA THR A 555 -29.04 8.21 51.38
C THR A 555 -27.66 7.75 50.92
N LEU A 556 -27.19 6.62 51.45
CA LEU A 556 -26.01 5.93 50.92
C LEU A 556 -26.42 5.16 49.67
N ILE A 557 -26.12 5.72 48.51
CA ILE A 557 -26.24 4.99 47.24
C ILE A 557 -24.98 4.12 47.11
N TYR A 558 -25.08 2.87 47.56
CA TYR A 558 -24.10 1.86 47.17
C TYR A 558 -24.33 1.54 45.69
N PRO A 559 -23.33 1.70 44.81
CA PRO A 559 -23.43 1.08 43.50
C PRO A 559 -23.63 -0.43 43.71
N PRO A 560 -24.58 -1.08 43.02
CA PRO A 560 -24.75 -2.52 43.16
C PRO A 560 -23.40 -3.21 42.90
N THR A 561 -22.95 -4.03 43.85
CA THR A 561 -21.68 -4.77 43.80
C THR A 561 -21.62 -5.83 42.69
N SER A 562 -22.69 -5.97 41.92
CA SER A 562 -22.72 -6.63 40.64
C SER A 562 -23.47 -5.70 39.68
N PRO A 563 -22.79 -5.00 38.76
CA PRO A 563 -23.52 -4.35 37.70
C PRO A 563 -24.25 -5.44 36.92
N ASN A 564 -25.59 -5.38 36.93
CA ASN A 564 -26.44 -6.14 36.02
C ASN A 564 -26.23 -5.57 34.61
N TRP A 565 -25.04 -5.81 34.04
CA TRP A 565 -24.82 -5.64 32.63
C TRP A 565 -25.64 -6.73 31.96
N VAL A 566 -26.74 -6.35 31.32
CA VAL A 566 -27.30 -7.14 30.22
C VAL A 566 -26.25 -7.03 29.10
N ALA A 567 -25.22 -7.87 29.17
CA ALA A 567 -24.15 -7.90 28.19
C ALA A 567 -24.74 -8.43 26.88
N GLY A 568 -24.88 -7.58 25.87
CA GLY A 568 -25.05 -8.04 24.49
C GLY A 568 -23.76 -8.68 23.97
N PRO A 569 -23.79 -9.29 22.76
CA PRO A 569 -22.57 -9.78 22.12
C PRO A 569 -21.50 -8.69 22.06
N ASN A 570 -20.26 -9.04 22.42
CA ASN A 570 -19.11 -8.14 22.37
C ASN A 570 -18.71 -7.88 20.91
N ASN A 571 -19.42 -7.00 20.21
CA ASN A 571 -18.87 -6.44 18.98
C ASN A 571 -17.86 -5.35 19.32
N ASP A 572 -16.81 -5.24 18.51
CA ASP A 572 -15.76 -4.22 18.70
C ASP A 572 -16.27 -2.77 18.58
N PHE A 573 -17.57 -2.59 18.32
CA PHE A 573 -18.19 -1.29 18.09
C PHE A 573 -19.32 -0.98 19.08
N GLY A 574 -19.45 -1.79 20.14
CA GLY A 574 -20.33 -1.55 21.29
C GLY A 574 -21.73 -1.08 20.91
N GLN A 575 -22.48 -1.80 20.06
CA GLN A 575 -23.85 -1.40 19.67
C GLN A 575 -24.85 -1.29 20.87
N GLY A 576 -24.42 -1.52 22.11
CA GLY A 576 -25.16 -1.20 23.33
C GLY A 576 -24.33 -0.71 24.53
N VAL A 577 -23.01 -0.50 24.38
CA VAL A 577 -22.12 -0.04 25.47
C VAL A 577 -21.14 0.96 24.86
N LEU A 578 -21.21 2.23 25.29
CA LEU A 578 -20.24 3.24 24.89
C LEU A 578 -18.83 2.70 25.19
N PRO A 579 -17.98 2.45 24.18
CA PRO A 579 -16.65 1.91 24.43
C PRO A 579 -15.87 2.90 25.29
N PRO A 580 -15.27 2.47 26.42
CA PRO A 580 -14.49 3.36 27.27
C PRO A 580 -13.21 3.80 26.53
N ALA A 581 -13.31 4.94 25.85
CA ALA A 581 -12.26 5.92 25.57
C ALA A 581 -10.95 5.52 24.83
N GLN A 582 -10.83 4.38 24.15
CA GLN A 582 -9.69 4.15 23.25
C GLN A 582 -10.10 3.60 21.89
N ILE A 583 -10.46 4.51 20.98
CA ILE A 583 -10.51 4.27 19.54
C ILE A 583 -9.22 4.84 18.96
N THR A 584 -8.43 4.03 18.26
CA THR A 584 -7.32 4.58 17.46
C THR A 584 -7.94 5.25 16.22
N SER A 585 -8.08 6.57 16.27
CA SER A 585 -8.42 7.38 15.10
C SER A 585 -7.18 7.60 14.24
N PHE A 586 -7.33 7.58 12.93
CA PHE A 586 -6.22 7.83 12.02
C PHE A 586 -5.92 9.32 11.92
N THR A 587 -4.63 9.66 11.87
CA THR A 587 -4.21 11.05 11.73
C THR A 587 -4.51 11.57 10.33
N THR A 588 -4.79 12.86 10.26
CA THR A 588 -4.80 13.61 9.01
C THR A 588 -3.49 14.36 8.84
N GLY A 589 -2.95 14.36 7.63
CA GLY A 589 -1.76 15.10 7.28
C GLY A 589 -1.98 16.63 7.35
N PRO A 590 -0.89 17.40 7.35
CA PRO A 590 -0.98 18.86 7.28
C PRO A 590 -1.61 19.29 5.95
N GLY A 591 -2.29 20.44 5.92
CA GLY A 591 -3.00 20.92 4.73
C GLY A 591 -2.14 21.08 3.47
N ALA A 592 -0.82 21.25 3.62
CA ALA A 592 0.15 21.33 2.52
C ALA A 592 0.57 19.95 1.96
N GLY A 593 0.09 18.86 2.54
CA GLY A 593 0.56 17.52 2.24
C GLY A 593 1.81 17.14 3.04
N ALA A 594 1.92 15.86 3.40
CA ALA A 594 3.16 15.32 3.96
C ALA A 594 3.36 13.86 3.54
N GLN A 595 4.58 13.36 3.72
CA GLN A 595 4.85 11.94 3.70
C GLN A 595 4.14 11.27 4.90
N ARG A 596 3.44 10.18 4.65
CA ARG A 596 2.77 9.40 5.70
C ARG A 596 3.82 8.83 6.67
N PRO A 597 3.64 8.92 8.00
CA PRO A 597 4.57 8.31 8.95
C PRO A 597 4.81 6.82 8.67
N THR A 598 3.72 6.11 8.35
CA THR A 598 3.72 4.67 8.05
C THR A 598 4.36 4.29 6.71
N TYR A 599 4.91 5.25 5.97
CA TYR A 599 5.81 4.94 4.87
C TYR A 599 7.22 4.61 5.38
N THR A 600 7.62 5.20 6.50
CA THR A 600 8.92 4.93 7.15
C THR A 600 8.81 3.95 8.31
N THR A 601 7.65 3.88 8.96
CA THR A 601 7.31 2.93 10.02
C THR A 601 6.27 1.94 9.51
N ASN A 602 6.27 0.68 9.93
CA ASN A 602 5.19 -0.22 9.47
C ASN A 602 3.86 0.17 10.14
N GLY A 603 2.84 0.48 9.33
CA GLY A 603 1.45 0.65 9.80
C GLY A 603 0.67 -0.66 9.87
N SER A 604 -0.51 -0.66 10.47
CA SER A 604 -1.45 -1.78 10.42
C SER A 604 -2.12 -1.85 9.04
N VAL A 605 -2.17 -3.06 8.48
CA VAL A 605 -2.90 -3.37 7.24
C VAL A 605 -4.02 -4.34 7.55
N ILE A 606 -3.68 -5.48 8.17
CA ILE A 606 -4.64 -6.51 8.55
C ILE A 606 -4.67 -6.69 10.07
N ASP A 607 -5.85 -6.80 10.64
CA ASP A 607 -6.09 -7.19 12.03
C ASP A 607 -7.21 -8.23 12.09
N VAL A 608 -6.83 -9.43 12.49
CA VAL A 608 -7.77 -10.51 12.82
C VAL A 608 -7.87 -10.58 14.33
N ARG A 609 -9.08 -10.51 14.87
CA ARG A 609 -9.32 -10.49 16.30
C ARG A 609 -10.30 -11.57 16.70
N PHE A 610 -9.91 -12.37 17.69
CA PHE A 610 -10.72 -13.40 18.32
C PHE A 610 -11.25 -12.89 19.66
N ARG A 611 -12.57 -12.76 19.79
CA ARG A 611 -13.22 -12.33 21.03
C ARG A 611 -13.95 -13.51 21.65
N LYS A 612 -13.70 -13.81 22.93
CA LYS A 612 -14.52 -14.81 23.63
C LYS A 612 -15.94 -14.25 23.80
N GLN A 613 -16.93 -15.06 23.46
CA GLN A 613 -18.30 -14.75 23.81
C GLN A 613 -18.43 -14.82 25.33
N ILE A 614 -18.87 -13.71 25.94
CA ILE A 614 -19.22 -13.70 27.36
C ILE A 614 -20.62 -14.30 27.46
N PRO A 615 -20.83 -15.36 28.27
CA PRO A 615 -22.15 -15.88 28.51
C PRO A 615 -23.02 -14.75 29.04
N ILE A 616 -24.13 -14.46 28.35
CA ILE A 616 -25.17 -13.61 28.92
C ILE A 616 -25.77 -14.42 30.06
N LEU A 617 -25.30 -14.19 31.29
CA LEU A 617 -25.96 -14.76 32.45
C LEU A 617 -27.40 -14.22 32.41
N PRO A 618 -28.42 -15.08 32.51
CA PRO A 618 -29.80 -14.62 32.56
C PRO A 618 -29.90 -13.58 33.66
N ALA A 619 -30.53 -12.44 33.36
CA ALA A 619 -30.73 -11.39 34.35
C ALA A 619 -31.25 -12.06 35.63
N PRO A 620 -30.63 -11.80 36.80
CA PRO A 620 -31.11 -12.38 38.04
C PRO A 620 -32.61 -12.10 38.13
N ALA A 621 -33.39 -13.11 38.53
CA ALA A 621 -34.84 -12.98 38.67
C ALA A 621 -35.13 -11.68 39.42
N PRO A 622 -36.10 -10.85 38.95
CA PRO A 622 -36.39 -9.58 39.60
C PRO A 622 -36.54 -9.84 41.09
N LEU A 623 -35.78 -9.10 41.90
CA LEU A 623 -35.83 -9.18 43.36
C LEU A 623 -37.28 -8.96 43.76
N THR A 624 -37.99 -10.05 44.06
CA THR A 624 -39.31 -9.98 44.64
C THR A 624 -39.10 -9.32 45.98
N VAL A 625 -39.43 -8.04 46.09
CA VAL A 625 -39.50 -7.34 47.38
C VAL A 625 -40.56 -8.08 48.17
N LEU A 626 -40.14 -9.00 49.03
CA LEU A 626 -40.99 -9.59 50.04
C LEU A 626 -41.50 -8.41 50.87
N GLY A 627 -42.78 -8.10 50.69
CA GLY A 627 -43.47 -7.06 51.46
C GLY A 627 -43.33 -7.38 52.95
N GLY A 628 -42.39 -6.73 53.62
CA GLY A 628 -42.34 -6.68 55.06
C GLY A 628 -43.63 -6.05 55.60
N PRO A 629 -44.05 -6.41 56.83
CA PRO A 629 -45.31 -5.96 57.39
C PRO A 629 -45.38 -4.43 57.40
N ARG A 630 -46.48 -3.90 56.87
CA ARG A 630 -46.82 -2.48 56.87
C ARG A 630 -46.84 -1.98 58.33
N TYR A 631 -45.88 -1.17 58.72
CA TYR A 631 -45.99 -0.40 59.95
C TYR A 631 -47.11 0.63 59.78
N LYS A 632 -48.17 0.47 60.58
CA LYS A 632 -49.31 1.38 60.66
C LYS A 632 -48.86 2.66 61.36
N LEU A 633 -48.84 3.79 60.65
CA LEU A 633 -48.71 5.09 61.28
C LEU A 633 -49.90 5.29 62.22
N ILE A 634 -49.63 5.52 63.50
CA ILE A 634 -50.63 5.93 64.49
C ILE A 634 -50.75 7.45 64.39
N GLU A 635 -51.88 7.94 63.86
CA GLU A 635 -52.25 9.36 63.94
C GLU A 635 -52.68 9.69 65.38
N TYR A 636 -52.00 10.68 65.98
CA TYR A 636 -52.36 11.26 67.28
C TYR A 636 -53.44 12.33 67.05
N GLY A 637 -54.70 11.99 67.31
CA GLY A 637 -55.81 12.95 67.30
C GLY A 637 -55.90 13.73 68.61
N GLY A 638 -55.52 15.00 68.58
CA GLY A 638 -55.76 15.95 69.67
C GLY A 638 -57.23 16.35 69.75
N SER A 639 -57.87 16.09 70.88
CA SER A 639 -59.22 16.55 71.18
C SER A 639 -59.20 18.00 71.70
N SER A 640 -60.09 18.84 71.16
CA SER A 640 -60.48 20.10 71.79
C SER A 640 -61.98 20.04 72.03
N SER A 641 -62.36 20.16 73.31
CA SER A 641 -63.73 20.23 73.78
C SER A 641 -64.10 21.69 74.07
N SER A 642 -65.26 22.08 73.57
CA SER A 642 -66.02 23.24 74.05
C SER A 642 -67.50 22.89 73.90
N GLY A 643 -68.22 22.82 75.02
CA GLY A 643 -69.69 22.92 75.07
C GLY A 643 -70.09 24.37 75.34
N PRO A 644 -71.38 24.69 75.54
CA PRO A 644 -72.57 23.82 75.59
C PRO A 644 -73.38 23.74 74.28
#